data_AF-A0A938MHZ4-F1
#
_entry.id   AF-A0A938MHZ4-F1
#
_cell.length_a   1.000
_cell.length_b   1.000
_cell.length_c   1.000
_cell.angle_alpha   90.00
_cell.angle_beta   90.00
_cell.angle_gamma   90.00
#
_symmetry.space_group_name_H-M   'P 1'
#
loop_
_entity.id
_entity.type
_entity.pdbx_description
1 polymer ?
#
loop_
_entity_poly.entity_id
_entity_poly.type
_entity_poly.pdbx_seq_one_letter_code
_entity_poly.pdbx_strand_id
1 'polypeptide(L)'
;VGELGIFQKLNEMPRPNRLYLDNVRLIGGDPAAIEAARKDEDSTAGERKRKAPDRGELGQAVPQLAPQAKRTIRVEKDVPVVYETDVVVVGGGFAGVAAAVAAAREGAKVLLIERAGCLGGMATSGLVPPAMNLAVTEGIARELDNRCMEKGGPTQNRNPEIIKQVLYDMVRESGAKLMLYTLATGAIVEKDVIKGVFIESKSGTQAVLGKVVVDCTGDGDIAASAGAPFEIGRGRDEETQCVTLVFLLGNVDTTRFFGKDVDLHALFREAKAKGDLTAKYSGGAACAAVVKGKHGVINVNSVNIPLVDGLKPADLTYAQLECHRQILELHKFFQKCVPGCEESYVLSTAAWMGVRETRRIVGEYVLAAEDILAFRSFPDAIARGFYPFDIHVADSTGDAVGMHPMAGYDIPYRSLVPKKIENLLVAGRCISADHMAHGSVRVMGTTIALGEAAGYAAALALRDNVTPRQLDVKKLQATLKTRQALPDVTLKRVPDNLALFSRGTKATADSVFRKGSAGYAPVGAIDGYDSLGSGSRWLSDDTPEPHWLALDFGSPKTFEFVRLRFWSADDRAESPSYFVQDYSIQVEKEGAWQDVATMKGNKQRVVEHKFPPVTAQRLRFRVTKACAADRIVRLREIEVHEKAPSAAQ
;
A
#
# COMPACT_ATOMS: atom_id res chain seq x y z
N VAL A 1 -27.51 -41.18 -41.62
CA VAL A 1 -28.39 -40.97 -40.43
C VAL A 1 -27.58 -40.91 -39.12
N GLY A 2 -26.31 -40.45 -39.13
CA GLY A 2 -25.42 -40.49 -37.95
C GLY A 2 -25.06 -39.15 -37.32
N GLU A 3 -25.34 -38.01 -37.98
CA GLU A 3 -24.85 -36.69 -37.53
C GLU A 3 -25.92 -35.82 -36.82
N LEU A 4 -27.21 -36.17 -36.91
CA LEU A 4 -28.29 -35.36 -36.31
C LEU A 4 -28.33 -35.40 -34.78
N GLY A 5 -27.83 -36.47 -34.14
CA GLY A 5 -27.87 -36.63 -32.68
C GLY A 5 -26.89 -35.73 -31.91
N ILE A 6 -25.78 -35.32 -32.53
CA ILE A 6 -24.82 -34.38 -31.92
C ILE A 6 -25.35 -32.95 -31.99
N PHE A 7 -25.96 -32.55 -33.11
CA PHE A 7 -26.59 -31.24 -33.25
C PHE A 7 -27.83 -31.07 -32.36
N GLN A 8 -28.62 -32.12 -32.13
CA GLN A 8 -29.73 -32.09 -31.17
C GLN A 8 -29.24 -31.89 -29.73
N LYS A 9 -28.22 -32.65 -29.29
CA LYS A 9 -27.62 -32.48 -27.97
C LYS A 9 -27.01 -31.09 -27.75
N LEU A 10 -26.41 -30.48 -28.78
CA LEU A 10 -25.88 -29.11 -28.71
C LEU A 10 -26.98 -28.05 -28.56
N ASN A 11 -28.17 -28.28 -29.10
CA ASN A 11 -29.33 -27.39 -28.93
C ASN A 11 -30.04 -27.57 -27.58
N GLU A 12 -29.88 -28.71 -26.93
CA GLU A 12 -30.41 -29.00 -25.59
C GLU A 12 -29.48 -28.54 -24.46
N MET A 13 -28.22 -28.18 -24.75
CA MET A 13 -27.33 -27.62 -23.73
C MET A 13 -27.91 -26.28 -23.22
N PRO A 14 -28.10 -26.13 -21.90
CA PRO A 14 -28.53 -24.86 -21.34
C PRO A 14 -27.52 -23.78 -21.75
N ARG A 15 -28.01 -22.75 -22.46
CA ARG A 15 -27.16 -21.63 -22.89
C ARG A 15 -26.95 -20.71 -21.68
N PRO A 16 -25.75 -20.64 -21.10
CA PRO A 16 -25.51 -19.82 -19.92
C PRO A 16 -25.84 -18.35 -20.23
N ASN A 17 -26.51 -17.69 -19.30
CA ASN A 17 -26.87 -16.26 -19.35
C ASN A 17 -27.81 -15.84 -20.50
N ARG A 18 -28.54 -16.77 -21.14
CA ARG A 18 -29.59 -16.40 -22.10
C ARG A 18 -30.84 -15.90 -21.36
N LEU A 19 -31.06 -14.59 -21.42
CA LEU A 19 -32.33 -13.97 -21.01
C LEU A 19 -33.33 -14.09 -22.16
N TYR A 20 -34.39 -14.87 -21.97
CA TYR A 20 -35.56 -14.79 -22.83
C TYR A 20 -36.37 -13.57 -22.39
N LEU A 21 -36.69 -12.66 -23.32
CA LEU A 21 -37.50 -11.46 -23.04
C LEU A 21 -38.83 -11.82 -22.36
N ASP A 22 -39.33 -13.03 -22.61
CA ASP A 22 -40.59 -13.54 -22.04
C ASP A 22 -40.51 -13.79 -20.51
N ASN A 23 -39.29 -13.98 -19.97
CA ASN A 23 -39.01 -14.15 -18.53
C ASN A 23 -38.36 -12.91 -17.91
N VAL A 24 -38.19 -11.84 -18.68
CA VAL A 24 -37.71 -10.54 -18.22
C VAL A 24 -38.92 -9.61 -18.24
N ARG A 25 -39.50 -9.33 -17.08
CA ARG A 25 -40.38 -8.15 -16.98
C ARG A 25 -39.51 -6.91 -17.16
N LEU A 26 -39.54 -6.32 -18.36
CA LEU A 26 -39.17 -4.92 -18.57
C LEU A 26 -40.19 -4.06 -17.81
N ILE A 27 -39.99 -3.94 -16.49
CA ILE A 27 -40.75 -2.99 -15.68
C ILE A 27 -40.19 -1.63 -16.09
N GLY A 28 -40.97 -0.83 -16.82
CA GLY A 28 -40.78 0.61 -16.83
C GLY A 28 -40.88 1.06 -15.37
N GLY A 29 -39.74 1.17 -14.70
CA GLY A 29 -39.72 1.36 -13.26
C GLY A 29 -40.48 2.62 -12.90
N ASP A 30 -41.32 2.53 -11.86
CA ASP A 30 -41.93 3.67 -11.23
C ASP A 30 -40.83 4.72 -10.95
N PRO A 31 -40.88 5.90 -11.59
CA PRO A 31 -39.88 6.94 -11.38
C PRO A 31 -39.68 7.26 -9.90
N ALA A 32 -40.74 7.19 -9.08
CA ALA A 32 -40.67 7.45 -7.65
C ALA A 32 -39.89 6.38 -6.88
N ALA A 33 -40.01 5.11 -7.25
CA ALA A 33 -39.25 4.01 -6.63
C ALA A 33 -37.77 4.03 -7.04
N ILE A 34 -37.47 4.43 -8.28
CA ILE A 34 -36.09 4.67 -8.75
C ILE A 34 -35.48 5.87 -8.02
N GLU A 35 -36.26 6.92 -7.79
CA GLU A 35 -35.82 8.14 -7.10
C GLU A 35 -35.70 7.96 -5.58
N ALA A 36 -36.52 7.09 -4.97
CA ALA A 36 -36.38 6.66 -3.58
C ALA A 36 -35.13 5.79 -3.39
N ALA A 37 -34.87 4.83 -4.27
CA ALA A 37 -33.64 4.02 -4.23
C ALA A 37 -32.38 4.88 -4.42
N ARG A 38 -32.44 5.91 -5.28
CA ARG A 38 -31.37 6.90 -5.43
C ARG A 38 -31.16 7.75 -4.17
N LYS A 39 -32.23 8.18 -3.50
CA LYS A 39 -32.12 8.97 -2.25
C LYS A 39 -31.51 8.16 -1.09
N ASP A 40 -31.78 6.86 -1.02
CA ASP A 40 -31.14 5.99 -0.02
C ASP A 40 -29.64 5.78 -0.33
N GLU A 41 -29.24 5.66 -1.61
CA GLU A 41 -27.83 5.61 -2.02
C GLU A 41 -27.10 6.95 -1.83
N ASP A 42 -27.72 8.08 -2.17
CA ASP A 42 -27.15 9.43 -2.04
C ASP A 42 -27.04 9.92 -0.58
N SER A 43 -27.76 9.29 0.36
CA SER A 43 -27.79 9.72 1.77
C SER A 43 -26.49 9.43 2.55
N THR A 44 -25.50 8.75 1.95
CA THR A 44 -24.27 8.34 2.65
C THR A 44 -22.96 8.92 2.08
N ALA A 45 -22.99 9.73 1.02
CA ALA A 45 -21.78 10.30 0.44
C ALA A 45 -21.90 11.81 0.23
N GLY A 46 -21.25 12.60 1.09
CA GLY A 46 -20.92 13.98 0.74
C GLY A 46 -19.97 13.96 -0.45
N GLU A 47 -20.42 14.34 -1.65
CA GLU A 47 -19.63 14.32 -2.89
C GLU A 47 -18.34 15.15 -2.74
N ARG A 48 -17.22 14.50 -2.39
CA ARG A 48 -15.88 15.05 -2.60
C ARG A 48 -15.51 14.76 -4.06
N LYS A 49 -15.59 15.78 -4.93
CA LYS A 49 -15.38 15.57 -6.37
C LYS A 49 -13.90 15.29 -6.68
N ARG A 50 -13.61 14.05 -7.07
CA ARG A 50 -12.34 13.63 -7.66
C ARG A 50 -12.03 14.45 -8.93
N LYS A 51 -10.78 14.91 -9.06
CA LYS A 51 -10.33 15.61 -10.27
C LYS A 51 -10.30 14.63 -11.45
N ALA A 52 -11.09 14.91 -12.50
CA ALA A 52 -11.06 14.11 -13.71
C ALA A 52 -9.76 14.42 -14.50
N PRO A 53 -9.06 13.40 -15.04
CA PRO A 53 -7.93 13.65 -15.92
C PRO A 53 -8.38 14.31 -17.21
N ASP A 54 -7.56 15.21 -17.75
CA ASP A 54 -7.68 15.61 -19.15
C ASP A 54 -7.18 14.45 -20.03
N ARG A 55 -8.14 13.76 -20.66
CA ARG A 55 -7.89 12.53 -21.43
C ARG A 55 -7.57 12.78 -22.89
N GLY A 56 -7.60 14.03 -23.36
CA GLY A 56 -7.32 14.39 -24.75
C GLY A 56 -8.09 13.54 -25.77
N GLU A 57 -7.46 13.28 -26.93
CA GLU A 57 -8.03 12.46 -28.01
C GLU A 57 -8.27 10.99 -27.61
N LEU A 58 -7.36 10.39 -26.83
CA LEU A 58 -7.53 9.01 -26.34
C LEU A 58 -8.78 8.84 -25.49
N GLY A 59 -9.16 9.88 -24.73
CA GLY A 59 -10.40 9.91 -23.96
C GLY A 59 -11.66 9.83 -24.81
N GLN A 60 -11.63 10.35 -26.04
CA GLN A 60 -12.78 10.31 -26.95
C GLN A 60 -13.06 8.90 -27.48
N ALA A 61 -12.04 8.04 -27.53
CA ALA A 61 -12.16 6.65 -27.95
C ALA A 61 -12.72 5.73 -26.84
N VAL A 62 -12.80 6.21 -25.60
CA VAL A 62 -13.31 5.43 -24.46
C VAL A 62 -14.80 5.74 -24.25
N PRO A 63 -15.68 4.73 -24.31
CA PRO A 63 -17.10 4.97 -24.07
C PRO A 63 -17.32 5.42 -22.62
N GLN A 64 -18.07 6.51 -22.44
CA GLN A 64 -18.59 6.86 -21.13
C GLN A 64 -19.74 5.93 -20.77
N LEU A 65 -19.44 4.95 -19.91
CA LEU A 65 -20.42 4.01 -19.38
C LEU A 65 -21.20 4.69 -18.24
N ALA A 66 -22.06 5.64 -18.59
CA ALA A 66 -23.07 6.18 -17.68
C ALA A 66 -24.38 5.40 -17.87
N PRO A 67 -25.15 5.10 -16.81
CA PRO A 67 -26.49 4.57 -16.94
C PRO A 67 -27.30 5.47 -17.88
N GLN A 68 -27.78 4.94 -19.00
CA GLN A 68 -28.68 5.68 -19.88
C GLN A 68 -29.98 5.90 -19.10
N ALA A 69 -30.16 7.12 -18.58
CA ALA A 69 -31.29 7.49 -17.74
C ALA A 69 -32.59 7.16 -18.48
N LYS A 70 -33.23 6.03 -18.10
CA LYS A 70 -34.63 5.60 -18.33
C LYS A 70 -34.82 4.09 -18.55
N ARG A 71 -33.77 3.27 -18.63
CA ARG A 71 -33.94 1.81 -18.84
C ARG A 71 -33.13 0.99 -17.84
N THR A 72 -33.82 0.31 -16.94
CA THR A 72 -33.25 -0.69 -16.04
C THR A 72 -33.83 -2.06 -16.41
N ILE A 73 -32.97 -3.07 -16.50
CA ILE A 73 -33.39 -4.46 -16.68
C ILE A 73 -33.25 -5.13 -15.31
N ARG A 74 -34.37 -5.60 -14.74
CA ARG A 74 -34.36 -6.46 -13.57
C ARG A 74 -34.30 -7.91 -14.04
N VAL A 75 -33.38 -8.68 -13.47
CA VAL A 75 -33.20 -10.10 -13.78
C VAL A 75 -33.46 -10.90 -12.50
N GLU A 76 -34.42 -11.79 -12.58
CA GLU A 76 -34.62 -12.86 -11.60
C GLU A 76 -34.09 -14.15 -12.23
N LYS A 77 -33.22 -14.86 -11.52
CA LYS A 77 -32.65 -16.12 -11.99
C LYS A 77 -32.32 -17.02 -10.81
N ASP A 78 -32.55 -18.32 -10.99
CA ASP A 78 -32.01 -19.34 -10.12
C ASP A 78 -30.50 -19.43 -10.33
N VAL A 79 -29.73 -19.30 -9.25
CA VAL A 79 -28.28 -19.40 -9.29
C VAL A 79 -27.86 -20.75 -8.71
N PRO A 80 -27.29 -21.67 -9.52
CA PRO A 80 -26.89 -22.97 -9.03
C PRO A 80 -25.70 -22.85 -8.07
N VAL A 81 -25.81 -23.50 -6.92
CA VAL A 81 -24.67 -23.75 -6.03
C VAL A 81 -23.83 -24.87 -6.63
N VAL A 82 -22.57 -24.57 -6.97
CA VAL A 82 -21.69 -25.52 -7.65
C VAL A 82 -20.54 -26.03 -6.80
N TYR A 83 -20.33 -25.42 -5.63
CA TYR A 83 -19.32 -25.85 -4.68
C TYR A 83 -19.67 -25.41 -3.27
N GLU A 84 -19.34 -26.24 -2.28
CA GLU A 84 -19.43 -25.93 -0.87
C GLU A 84 -18.10 -26.26 -0.19
N THR A 85 -17.62 -25.36 0.66
CA THR A 85 -16.31 -25.50 1.32
C THR A 85 -16.34 -24.89 2.71
N ASP A 86 -15.29 -25.10 3.51
CA ASP A 86 -15.20 -24.43 4.81
C ASP A 86 -14.71 -22.98 4.64
N VAL A 87 -13.62 -22.79 3.89
CA VAL A 87 -13.04 -21.47 3.61
C VAL A 87 -13.07 -21.17 2.10
N VAL A 88 -13.65 -20.03 1.73
CA VAL A 88 -13.56 -19.49 0.37
C VAL A 88 -12.50 -18.39 0.35
N VAL A 89 -11.48 -18.54 -0.47
CA VAL A 89 -10.46 -17.51 -0.70
C VAL A 89 -10.68 -16.93 -2.09
N VAL A 90 -10.83 -15.60 -2.18
CA VAL A 90 -11.10 -14.92 -3.45
C VAL A 90 -9.91 -14.05 -3.81
N GLY A 91 -9.31 -14.30 -4.98
CA GLY A 91 -8.09 -13.65 -5.47
C GLY A 91 -6.87 -14.54 -5.32
N GLY A 92 -6.33 -15.03 -6.42
CA GLY A 92 -5.13 -15.87 -6.55
C GLY A 92 -3.81 -15.09 -6.65
N GLY A 93 -3.78 -13.85 -6.16
CA GLY A 93 -2.53 -13.15 -5.86
C GLY A 93 -1.77 -13.83 -4.71
N PHE A 94 -0.57 -13.32 -4.40
CA PHE A 94 0.26 -13.88 -3.34
C PHE A 94 -0.44 -14.00 -1.98
N ALA A 95 -1.21 -12.99 -1.57
CA ALA A 95 -1.99 -13.04 -0.32
C ALA A 95 -3.01 -14.20 -0.32
N GLY A 96 -3.76 -14.39 -1.40
CA GLY A 96 -4.77 -15.45 -1.46
C GLY A 96 -4.17 -16.84 -1.63
N VAL A 97 -3.06 -17.00 -2.35
CA VAL A 97 -2.34 -18.28 -2.36
C VAL A 97 -1.85 -18.62 -0.95
N ALA A 98 -1.26 -17.66 -0.24
CA ALA A 98 -0.80 -17.87 1.13
C ALA A 98 -1.95 -18.21 2.08
N ALA A 99 -3.08 -17.50 1.99
CA ALA A 99 -4.28 -17.79 2.78
C ALA A 99 -4.84 -19.18 2.50
N ALA A 100 -4.93 -19.57 1.23
CA ALA A 100 -5.46 -20.87 0.85
C ALA A 100 -4.56 -22.02 1.33
N VAL A 101 -3.24 -21.88 1.15
CA VAL A 101 -2.25 -22.87 1.58
C VAL A 101 -2.23 -22.98 3.11
N ALA A 102 -2.22 -21.87 3.82
CA ALA A 102 -2.21 -21.84 5.28
C ALA A 102 -3.47 -22.48 5.88
N ALA A 103 -4.66 -22.10 5.40
CA ALA A 103 -5.92 -22.68 5.85
C ALA A 103 -6.01 -24.19 5.58
N ALA A 104 -5.61 -24.63 4.39
CA ALA A 104 -5.65 -26.04 4.02
C ALA A 104 -4.66 -26.89 4.83
N ARG A 105 -3.46 -26.35 5.13
CA ARG A 105 -2.47 -27.02 6.00
C ARG A 105 -2.92 -27.15 7.46
N GLU A 106 -3.87 -26.33 7.91
CA GLU A 106 -4.56 -26.49 9.21
C GLU A 106 -5.83 -27.35 9.12
N GLY A 107 -6.05 -28.02 7.98
CA GLY A 107 -7.10 -29.03 7.80
C GLY A 107 -8.44 -28.51 7.31
N ALA A 108 -8.57 -27.21 7.00
CA ALA A 108 -9.81 -26.68 6.43
C ALA A 108 -10.00 -27.15 4.98
N LYS A 109 -11.25 -27.37 4.55
CA LYS A 109 -11.56 -27.50 3.12
C LYS A 109 -11.55 -26.11 2.50
N VAL A 110 -10.71 -25.91 1.50
CA VAL A 110 -10.48 -24.59 0.89
C VAL A 110 -10.75 -24.61 -0.61
N LEU A 111 -11.48 -23.60 -1.09
CA LEU A 111 -11.53 -23.24 -2.50
C LEU A 111 -10.88 -21.87 -2.71
N LEU A 112 -9.86 -21.82 -3.58
CA LEU A 112 -9.24 -20.60 -4.08
C LEU A 112 -9.81 -20.24 -5.45
N ILE A 113 -10.38 -19.04 -5.58
CA ILE A 113 -11.02 -18.54 -6.80
C ILE A 113 -10.18 -17.40 -7.38
N GLU A 114 -9.86 -17.46 -8.68
CA GLU A 114 -9.08 -16.43 -9.38
C GLU A 114 -9.67 -16.15 -10.77
N ARG A 115 -9.76 -14.86 -11.11
CA ARG A 115 -10.30 -14.37 -12.40
C ARG A 115 -9.34 -14.59 -13.56
N ALA A 116 -8.04 -14.63 -13.30
CA ALA A 116 -6.97 -14.86 -14.26
C ALA A 116 -6.82 -16.34 -14.64
N GLY A 117 -6.04 -16.56 -15.69
CA GLY A 117 -5.56 -17.89 -16.08
C GLY A 117 -4.34 -18.40 -15.32
N CYS A 118 -3.83 -17.65 -14.32
CA CYS A 118 -2.73 -18.08 -13.47
C CYS A 118 -2.70 -17.39 -12.10
N LEU A 119 -1.94 -17.98 -11.18
CA LEU A 119 -1.70 -17.46 -9.83
C LEU A 119 -0.53 -16.48 -9.80
N GLY A 120 -0.47 -15.67 -8.73
CA GLY A 120 0.63 -14.76 -8.41
C GLY A 120 0.33 -13.27 -8.63
N GLY A 121 -0.81 -12.95 -9.24
CA GLY A 121 -1.31 -11.58 -9.40
C GLY A 121 -0.26 -10.65 -10.04
N MET A 122 0.13 -9.59 -9.31
CA MET A 122 1.08 -8.61 -9.82
C MET A 122 2.48 -9.18 -10.09
N ALA A 123 2.88 -10.25 -9.40
CA ALA A 123 4.18 -10.88 -9.63
C ALA A 123 4.27 -11.66 -10.95
N THR A 124 3.11 -12.09 -11.47
CA THR A 124 3.02 -12.97 -12.63
C THR A 124 2.28 -12.28 -13.77
N SER A 125 0.95 -12.14 -13.69
CA SER A 125 0.13 -11.44 -14.68
C SER A 125 0.49 -9.95 -14.82
N GLY A 126 0.92 -9.32 -13.72
CA GLY A 126 1.35 -7.92 -13.69
C GLY A 126 2.84 -7.70 -13.98
N LEU A 127 3.63 -8.77 -14.09
CA LEU A 127 5.09 -8.76 -14.35
C LEU A 127 5.94 -7.89 -13.39
N VAL A 128 5.40 -7.48 -12.24
CA VAL A 128 6.14 -6.71 -11.24
C VAL A 128 7.12 -7.66 -10.54
N PRO A 129 8.44 -7.41 -10.56
CA PRO A 129 9.40 -8.25 -9.88
C PRO A 129 9.10 -8.27 -8.38
N PRO A 130 9.02 -9.47 -7.75
CA PRO A 130 8.56 -9.53 -6.38
C PRO A 130 9.64 -9.06 -5.40
N ALA A 131 9.27 -8.04 -4.61
CA ALA A 131 10.00 -7.61 -3.43
C ALA A 131 9.49 -8.42 -2.21
N MET A 132 10.26 -9.43 -1.82
CA MET A 132 9.84 -10.38 -0.78
C MET A 132 10.11 -9.90 0.65
N ASN A 133 10.95 -8.87 0.85
CA ASN A 133 11.29 -8.29 2.18
C ASN A 133 11.65 -9.33 3.25
N LEU A 134 12.43 -10.35 2.86
CA LEU A 134 12.72 -11.53 3.68
C LEU A 134 13.62 -11.24 4.90
N ALA A 135 13.93 -9.97 5.18
CA ALA A 135 14.50 -9.54 6.44
C ALA A 135 13.46 -9.54 7.58
N VAL A 136 12.16 -9.47 7.25
CA VAL A 136 11.05 -9.43 8.22
C VAL A 136 9.90 -10.38 7.89
N THR A 137 9.99 -11.10 6.76
CA THR A 137 8.98 -12.06 6.32
C THR A 137 9.58 -13.46 6.26
N GLU A 138 8.84 -14.42 6.79
CA GLU A 138 9.23 -15.83 6.89
C GLU A 138 8.06 -16.72 6.40
N GLY A 139 7.92 -17.94 6.94
CA GLY A 139 6.80 -18.83 6.61
C GLY A 139 6.66 -19.11 5.12
N ILE A 140 5.44 -18.96 4.60
CA ILE A 140 5.12 -19.19 3.18
C ILE A 140 5.94 -18.27 2.25
N ALA A 141 6.31 -17.07 2.69
CA ALA A 141 7.11 -16.15 1.87
C ALA A 141 8.53 -16.69 1.64
N ARG A 142 9.18 -17.19 2.70
CA ARG A 142 10.49 -17.85 2.61
C ARG A 142 10.40 -19.16 1.84
N GLU A 143 9.37 -19.96 2.09
CA GLU A 143 9.16 -21.22 1.36
C GLU A 143 9.03 -20.99 -0.15
N LEU A 144 8.21 -20.02 -0.58
CA LEU A 144 8.07 -19.64 -1.98
C LEU A 144 9.40 -19.20 -2.58
N ASP A 145 10.14 -18.32 -1.90
CA ASP A 145 11.43 -17.82 -2.37
C ASP A 145 12.44 -18.96 -2.54
N ASN A 146 12.53 -19.87 -1.56
CA ASN A 146 13.41 -21.04 -1.59
C ASN A 146 13.06 -21.99 -2.75
N ARG A 147 11.77 -22.31 -2.94
CA ARG A 147 11.32 -23.17 -4.05
C ARG A 147 11.58 -22.54 -5.41
N CYS A 148 11.40 -21.22 -5.54
CA CYS A 148 11.76 -20.49 -6.76
C CYS A 148 13.28 -20.49 -6.99
N MET A 149 14.09 -20.39 -5.93
CA MET A 149 15.54 -20.53 -5.97
C MET A 149 15.98 -21.94 -6.36
N GLU A 150 15.31 -22.98 -5.88
CA GLU A 150 15.61 -24.37 -6.25
C GLU A 150 15.31 -24.65 -7.73
N LYS A 151 14.17 -24.17 -8.23
CA LYS A 151 13.80 -24.38 -9.64
C LYS A 151 14.57 -23.48 -10.62
N GLY A 152 14.86 -22.24 -10.22
CA GLY A 152 15.42 -21.22 -11.11
C GLY A 152 16.88 -20.82 -10.85
N GLY A 153 17.40 -21.15 -9.68
CA GLY A 153 18.67 -20.63 -9.19
C GLY A 153 18.62 -19.14 -8.81
N PRO A 154 19.74 -18.57 -8.34
CA PRO A 154 19.89 -17.16 -7.94
C PRO A 154 19.55 -16.17 -9.04
N THR A 155 19.64 -16.64 -10.28
CA THR A 155 19.38 -15.88 -11.47
C THR A 155 18.09 -16.28 -12.12
N GLN A 156 17.10 -16.97 -11.55
CA GLN A 156 15.75 -17.04 -12.18
C GLN A 156 14.64 -17.10 -11.15
N ASN A 157 14.95 -17.02 -9.85
CA ASN A 157 13.96 -17.10 -8.77
C ASN A 157 12.88 -16.01 -8.79
N ARG A 158 13.06 -14.96 -9.61
CA ARG A 158 12.09 -13.90 -9.85
C ARG A 158 11.36 -14.03 -11.19
N ASN A 159 11.57 -15.13 -11.91
CA ASN A 159 10.93 -15.40 -13.20
C ASN A 159 9.43 -15.70 -12.98
N PRO A 160 8.52 -14.97 -13.66
CA PRO A 160 7.08 -15.14 -13.46
C PRO A 160 6.59 -16.56 -13.81
N GLU A 161 7.21 -17.26 -14.78
CA GLU A 161 6.81 -18.63 -15.12
C GLU A 161 7.21 -19.64 -14.04
N ILE A 162 8.39 -19.46 -13.41
CA ILE A 162 8.82 -20.28 -12.28
C ILE A 162 7.91 -20.03 -11.09
N ILE A 163 7.58 -18.77 -10.81
CA ILE A 163 6.67 -18.40 -9.72
C ILE A 163 5.31 -19.06 -9.93
N LYS A 164 4.71 -18.99 -11.13
CA LYS A 164 3.43 -19.66 -11.44
C LYS A 164 3.48 -21.15 -11.11
N GLN A 165 4.53 -21.85 -11.56
CA GLN A 165 4.68 -23.28 -11.31
C GLN A 165 4.80 -23.58 -9.82
N VAL A 166 5.62 -22.83 -9.08
CA VAL A 166 5.78 -23.01 -7.63
C VAL A 166 4.46 -22.77 -6.90
N LEU A 167 3.71 -21.73 -7.25
CA LEU A 167 2.41 -21.45 -6.63
C LEU A 167 1.39 -22.58 -6.91
N TYR A 168 1.37 -23.13 -8.12
CA TYR A 168 0.51 -24.29 -8.42
C TYR A 168 0.90 -25.52 -7.61
N ASP A 169 2.20 -25.80 -7.49
CA ASP A 169 2.73 -26.91 -6.69
C ASP A 169 2.32 -26.72 -5.22
N MET A 170 2.50 -25.54 -4.63
CA MET A 170 2.14 -25.22 -3.25
C MET A 170 0.63 -25.37 -2.98
N VAL A 171 -0.23 -24.84 -3.87
CA VAL A 171 -1.69 -24.99 -3.73
C VAL A 171 -2.09 -26.46 -3.80
N ARG A 172 -1.58 -27.21 -4.79
CA ARG A 172 -1.87 -28.63 -4.95
C ARG A 172 -1.43 -29.45 -3.73
N GLU A 173 -0.21 -29.24 -3.27
CA GLU A 173 0.37 -29.95 -2.12
C GLU A 173 -0.35 -29.63 -0.81
N SER A 174 -0.89 -28.43 -0.66
CA SER A 174 -1.68 -28.06 0.53
C SER A 174 -3.03 -28.78 0.63
N GLY A 175 -3.55 -29.30 -0.47
CA GLY A 175 -4.89 -29.90 -0.56
C GLY A 175 -6.00 -28.91 -0.92
N ALA A 176 -5.72 -27.61 -0.98
CA ALA A 176 -6.66 -26.60 -1.46
C ALA A 176 -7.11 -26.87 -2.92
N LYS A 177 -8.36 -26.55 -3.24
CA LYS A 177 -8.89 -26.60 -4.60
C LYS A 177 -8.73 -25.25 -5.28
N LEU A 178 -8.49 -25.26 -6.59
CA LEU A 178 -8.24 -24.07 -7.39
C LEU A 178 -9.27 -23.94 -8.51
N MET A 179 -9.84 -22.75 -8.66
CA MET A 179 -10.75 -22.37 -9.73
C MET A 179 -10.24 -21.11 -10.42
N LEU A 180 -9.67 -21.27 -11.63
CA LEU A 180 -9.18 -20.19 -12.48
C LEU A 180 -10.28 -19.68 -13.43
N TYR A 181 -10.02 -18.56 -14.11
CA TYR A 181 -10.95 -17.94 -15.08
C TYR A 181 -12.35 -17.66 -14.52
N THR A 182 -12.42 -17.39 -13.21
CA THR A 182 -13.69 -17.25 -12.49
C THR A 182 -13.67 -15.96 -11.68
N LEU A 183 -14.55 -15.03 -12.02
CA LEU A 183 -14.68 -13.76 -11.31
C LEU A 183 -15.72 -13.91 -10.20
N ALA A 184 -15.34 -13.68 -8.95
CA ALA A 184 -16.32 -13.53 -7.89
C ALA A 184 -16.90 -12.10 -7.94
N THR A 185 -18.22 -11.97 -7.98
CA THR A 185 -18.91 -10.70 -8.29
C THR A 185 -19.73 -10.14 -7.14
N GLY A 186 -19.97 -10.92 -6.08
CA GLY A 186 -20.69 -10.43 -4.92
C GLY A 186 -20.75 -11.43 -3.77
N ALA A 187 -20.99 -10.92 -2.57
CA ALA A 187 -21.25 -11.73 -1.38
C ALA A 187 -22.74 -12.09 -1.25
N ILE A 188 -23.01 -13.31 -0.77
CA ILE A 188 -24.33 -13.75 -0.32
C ILE A 188 -24.37 -13.54 1.19
N VAL A 189 -25.12 -12.56 1.67
CA VAL A 189 -25.09 -12.13 3.09
C VAL A 189 -26.42 -12.36 3.76
N GLU A 190 -26.37 -12.91 4.98
CA GLU A 190 -27.51 -13.00 5.89
C GLU A 190 -27.07 -12.52 7.27
N LYS A 191 -27.69 -11.44 7.79
CA LYS A 191 -27.40 -10.87 9.12
C LYS A 191 -25.91 -10.64 9.37
N ASP A 192 -25.26 -9.92 8.45
CA ASP A 192 -23.83 -9.60 8.48
C ASP A 192 -22.88 -10.82 8.47
N VAL A 193 -23.39 -12.01 8.10
CA VAL A 193 -22.62 -13.23 7.88
C VAL A 193 -22.68 -13.61 6.41
N ILE A 194 -21.52 -13.77 5.77
CA ILE A 194 -21.42 -14.24 4.39
C ILE A 194 -21.67 -15.76 4.35
N LYS A 195 -22.64 -16.20 3.55
CA LYS A 195 -22.94 -17.63 3.32
C LYS A 195 -22.22 -18.20 2.10
N GLY A 196 -21.76 -17.32 1.21
CA GLY A 196 -21.10 -17.69 -0.02
C GLY A 196 -20.81 -16.49 -0.89
N VAL A 197 -20.32 -16.74 -2.10
CA VAL A 197 -20.06 -15.73 -3.11
C VAL A 197 -20.71 -16.12 -4.44
N PHE A 198 -21.20 -15.11 -5.16
CA PHE A 198 -21.55 -15.24 -6.56
C PHE A 198 -20.28 -15.27 -7.40
N ILE A 199 -20.25 -16.15 -8.40
CA ILE A 199 -19.19 -16.25 -9.38
C ILE A 199 -19.75 -16.14 -10.80
N GLU A 200 -18.95 -15.56 -11.68
CA GLU A 200 -19.21 -15.42 -13.11
C GLU A 200 -18.08 -16.07 -13.90
N SER A 201 -18.46 -16.88 -14.88
CA SER A 201 -17.56 -17.47 -15.86
C SER A 201 -18.29 -17.68 -17.19
N LYS A 202 -17.63 -18.29 -18.17
CA LYS A 202 -18.30 -18.71 -19.42
C LYS A 202 -19.41 -19.73 -19.18
N SER A 203 -19.46 -20.36 -18.01
CA SER A 203 -20.53 -21.26 -17.59
C SER A 203 -21.76 -20.53 -17.02
N GLY A 204 -21.73 -19.19 -17.02
CA GLY A 204 -22.79 -18.35 -16.46
C GLY A 204 -22.60 -18.08 -14.98
N THR A 205 -23.62 -17.49 -14.37
CA THR A 205 -23.62 -17.15 -12.94
C THR A 205 -23.86 -18.37 -12.08
N GLN A 206 -23.02 -18.57 -11.08
CA GLN A 206 -23.10 -19.68 -10.14
C GLN A 206 -22.80 -19.17 -8.71
N ALA A 207 -23.00 -20.02 -7.71
CA ALA A 207 -22.69 -19.72 -6.32
C ALA A 207 -21.71 -20.74 -5.73
N VAL A 208 -20.82 -20.24 -4.88
CA VAL A 208 -19.95 -21.05 -4.02
C VAL A 208 -20.29 -20.72 -2.57
N LEU A 209 -20.67 -21.72 -1.78
CA LEU A 209 -20.95 -21.52 -0.36
C LEU A 209 -19.71 -21.76 0.50
N GLY A 210 -19.63 -21.02 1.61
CA GLY A 210 -18.53 -21.13 2.56
C GLY A 210 -18.88 -20.61 3.94
N LYS A 211 -18.15 -21.09 4.96
CA LYS A 211 -18.35 -20.69 6.36
C LYS A 211 -17.51 -19.49 6.76
N VAL A 212 -16.32 -19.34 6.18
CA VAL A 212 -15.45 -18.17 6.32
C VAL A 212 -14.98 -17.74 4.93
N VAL A 213 -14.91 -16.43 4.70
CA VAL A 213 -14.39 -15.85 3.45
C VAL A 213 -13.13 -15.04 3.73
N VAL A 214 -12.11 -15.24 2.89
CA VAL A 214 -10.92 -14.39 2.88
C VAL A 214 -10.88 -13.65 1.55
N ASP A 215 -11.11 -12.34 1.60
CA ASP A 215 -11.04 -11.47 0.42
C ASP A 215 -9.60 -10.99 0.18
N CYS A 216 -9.01 -11.57 -0.85
CA CYS A 216 -7.67 -11.28 -1.36
C CYS A 216 -7.74 -10.73 -2.80
N THR A 217 -8.88 -10.18 -3.23
CA THR A 217 -9.08 -9.62 -4.59
C THR A 217 -8.15 -8.44 -4.88
N GLY A 218 -7.64 -7.81 -3.82
CA GLY A 218 -6.86 -6.59 -3.86
C GLY A 218 -7.70 -5.32 -4.03
N ASP A 219 -8.95 -5.45 -4.49
CA ASP A 219 -9.95 -4.38 -4.63
C ASP A 219 -11.02 -4.41 -3.54
N GLY A 220 -11.00 -5.44 -2.68
CA GLY A 220 -11.98 -5.65 -1.62
C GLY A 220 -13.39 -5.87 -2.17
N ASP A 221 -13.52 -6.53 -3.32
CA ASP A 221 -14.81 -6.65 -4.03
C ASP A 221 -15.85 -7.44 -3.22
N ILE A 222 -15.41 -8.47 -2.48
CA ILE A 222 -16.31 -9.27 -1.64
C ILE A 222 -16.62 -8.52 -0.35
N ALA A 223 -15.63 -7.86 0.25
CA ALA A 223 -15.85 -7.02 1.42
C ALA A 223 -16.84 -5.88 1.13
N ALA A 224 -16.64 -5.16 0.03
CA ALA A 224 -17.51 -4.06 -0.38
C ALA A 224 -18.92 -4.55 -0.72
N SER A 225 -19.06 -5.64 -1.49
CA SER A 225 -20.37 -6.20 -1.81
C SER A 225 -21.09 -6.82 -0.61
N ALA A 226 -20.35 -7.27 0.42
CA ALA A 226 -20.93 -7.69 1.68
C ALA A 226 -21.42 -6.52 2.54
N GLY A 227 -21.08 -5.27 2.18
CA GLY A 227 -21.44 -4.07 2.91
C GLY A 227 -20.45 -3.69 4.01
N ALA A 228 -19.21 -4.19 3.97
CA ALA A 228 -18.14 -3.70 4.83
C ALA A 228 -17.74 -2.27 4.45
N PRO A 229 -17.52 -1.37 5.43
CA PRO A 229 -17.09 0.00 5.15
C PRO A 229 -15.69 0.03 4.53
N PHE A 230 -15.43 1.00 3.65
CA PHE A 230 -14.14 1.18 3.00
C PHE A 230 -13.85 2.66 2.71
N GLU A 231 -12.58 2.98 2.50
CA GLU A 231 -12.10 4.28 2.03
C GLU A 231 -11.41 4.13 0.66
N ILE A 232 -11.35 5.22 -0.11
CA ILE A 232 -10.64 5.28 -1.39
C ILE A 232 -9.75 6.51 -1.42
N GLY A 233 -8.52 6.34 -1.92
CA GLY A 233 -7.61 7.44 -2.20
C GLY A 233 -7.17 8.22 -0.95
N ARG A 234 -6.66 9.43 -1.16
CA ARG A 234 -6.37 10.40 -0.11
C ARG A 234 -7.71 10.98 0.35
N GLY A 235 -8.07 10.83 1.63
CA GLY A 235 -9.38 11.24 2.14
C GLY A 235 -9.80 12.68 1.79
N ARG A 236 -8.87 13.59 1.48
CA ARG A 236 -9.15 14.97 1.03
C ARG A 236 -9.79 15.09 -0.36
N ASP A 237 -9.43 14.24 -1.32
CA ASP A 237 -9.76 14.36 -2.75
C ASP A 237 -10.05 13.02 -3.46
N GLU A 238 -10.02 11.91 -2.70
CA GLU A 238 -10.17 10.53 -3.17
C GLU A 238 -9.19 10.16 -4.30
N GLU A 239 -8.10 10.92 -4.46
CA GLU A 239 -7.08 10.60 -5.45
C GLU A 239 -6.32 9.36 -5.00
N THR A 240 -6.39 8.32 -5.83
CA THR A 240 -5.63 7.08 -5.66
C THR A 240 -4.25 7.23 -6.28
N GLN A 241 -3.32 6.39 -5.84
CA GLN A 241 -2.01 6.29 -6.48
C GLN A 241 -2.10 6.00 -7.99
N CYS A 242 -1.11 6.48 -8.74
CA CYS A 242 -0.96 6.23 -10.17
C CYS A 242 -0.98 4.73 -10.48
N VAL A 243 -1.54 4.38 -11.63
CA VAL A 243 -1.44 3.02 -12.17
C VAL A 243 -0.24 2.91 -13.11
N THR A 244 0.29 1.70 -13.29
CA THR A 244 1.42 1.41 -14.18
C THR A 244 1.14 0.18 -15.02
N LEU A 245 1.71 0.12 -16.23
CA LEU A 245 1.75 -1.10 -17.01
C LEU A 245 3.21 -1.51 -17.20
N VAL A 246 3.61 -2.59 -16.54
CA VAL A 246 4.97 -3.13 -16.68
C VAL A 246 5.14 -3.71 -18.09
N PHE A 247 6.33 -3.55 -18.66
CA PHE A 247 6.70 -4.20 -19.91
C PHE A 247 8.10 -4.79 -19.83
N LEU A 248 8.40 -5.73 -20.71
CA LEU A 248 9.71 -6.37 -20.83
C LEU A 248 10.42 -5.84 -22.08
N LEU A 249 11.70 -5.53 -21.95
CA LEU A 249 12.59 -5.31 -23.09
C LEU A 249 13.44 -6.56 -23.29
N GLY A 250 13.49 -7.04 -24.53
CA GLY A 250 14.40 -8.09 -24.99
C GLY A 250 15.63 -7.50 -25.68
N ASN A 251 16.67 -8.32 -25.86
CA ASN A 251 17.94 -7.97 -26.47
C ASN A 251 18.68 -6.76 -25.82
N VAL A 252 18.66 -6.70 -24.50
CA VAL A 252 19.41 -5.70 -23.71
C VAL A 252 20.77 -6.25 -23.28
N ASP A 253 21.86 -5.57 -23.62
CA ASP A 253 23.16 -5.82 -22.99
C ASP A 253 23.09 -5.37 -21.52
N THR A 254 22.77 -6.32 -20.64
CA THR A 254 22.60 -6.07 -19.22
C THR A 254 23.90 -5.64 -18.53
N THR A 255 25.07 -5.99 -19.07
CA THR A 255 26.35 -5.58 -18.48
C THR A 255 26.54 -4.07 -18.65
N ARG A 256 26.22 -3.55 -19.84
CA ARG A 256 26.27 -2.11 -20.12
C ARG A 256 25.13 -1.37 -19.42
N PHE A 257 23.92 -1.93 -19.44
CA PHE A 257 22.75 -1.32 -18.81
C PHE A 257 22.93 -1.09 -17.30
N PHE A 258 23.46 -2.08 -16.58
CA PHE A 258 23.74 -1.99 -15.14
C PHE A 258 25.19 -1.54 -14.85
N GLY A 259 25.84 -0.92 -15.82
CA GLY A 259 27.17 -0.34 -15.65
C GLY A 259 27.17 0.73 -14.56
N LYS A 260 28.25 0.82 -13.79
CA LYS A 260 28.36 1.73 -12.62
C LYS A 260 28.15 3.21 -12.98
N ASP A 261 28.45 3.59 -14.22
CA ASP A 261 28.35 4.96 -14.71
C ASP A 261 26.98 5.29 -15.32
N VAL A 262 26.04 4.33 -15.35
CA VAL A 262 24.69 4.54 -15.90
C VAL A 262 23.76 5.06 -14.81
N ASP A 263 23.52 6.38 -14.82
CA ASP A 263 22.45 7.01 -14.04
C ASP A 263 21.20 7.20 -14.92
N LEU A 264 20.29 6.23 -14.86
CA LEU A 264 19.00 6.31 -15.56
C LEU A 264 18.24 7.59 -15.17
N HIS A 265 18.27 8.00 -13.90
CA HIS A 265 17.54 9.20 -13.48
C HIS A 265 18.09 10.46 -14.14
N ALA A 266 19.41 10.57 -14.28
CA ALA A 266 20.04 11.67 -15.02
C ALA A 266 19.64 11.65 -16.50
N LEU A 267 19.71 10.49 -17.15
CA LEU A 267 19.32 10.34 -18.55
C LEU A 267 17.86 10.73 -18.80
N PHE A 268 16.95 10.34 -17.90
CA PHE A 268 15.55 10.76 -17.95
C PHE A 268 15.38 12.27 -17.77
N ARG A 269 16.06 12.87 -16.77
CA ARG A 269 16.02 14.32 -16.55
C ARG A 269 16.49 15.08 -17.78
N GLU A 270 17.58 14.63 -18.40
CA GLU A 270 18.15 15.24 -19.59
C GLU A 270 17.23 15.10 -20.80
N ALA A 271 16.69 13.90 -21.06
CA ALA A 271 15.76 13.69 -22.17
C ALA A 271 14.48 14.53 -22.00
N LYS A 272 13.97 14.65 -20.77
CA LYS A 272 12.82 15.50 -20.46
C LYS A 272 13.14 16.98 -20.69
N ALA A 273 14.33 17.45 -20.29
CA ALA A 273 14.79 18.81 -20.55
C ALA A 273 14.97 19.11 -22.04
N LYS A 274 15.36 18.12 -22.84
CA LYS A 274 15.50 18.22 -24.30
C LYS A 274 14.17 18.09 -25.07
N GLY A 275 13.09 17.69 -24.40
CA GLY A 275 11.81 17.41 -25.05
C GLY A 275 11.75 16.07 -25.79
N ASP A 276 12.74 15.18 -25.59
CA ASP A 276 12.77 13.82 -26.14
C ASP A 276 11.74 12.89 -25.46
N LEU A 277 11.24 13.30 -24.29
CA LEU A 277 10.19 12.62 -23.53
C LEU A 277 9.10 13.63 -23.11
N THR A 278 7.84 13.24 -23.24
CA THR A 278 6.69 14.06 -22.86
C THR A 278 6.68 14.38 -21.35
N ALA A 279 6.19 15.56 -20.97
CA ALA A 279 6.23 16.03 -19.58
C ALA A 279 5.42 15.13 -18.60
N LYS A 280 4.53 14.28 -19.12
CA LYS A 280 3.58 13.44 -18.36
C LYS A 280 4.21 12.28 -17.58
N TYR A 281 5.50 11.99 -17.72
CA TYR A 281 6.19 11.02 -16.85
C TYR A 281 6.31 11.55 -15.41
N SER A 282 5.31 11.26 -14.57
CA SER A 282 5.36 11.49 -13.12
C SER A 282 6.16 10.36 -12.47
N GLY A 283 7.34 10.67 -11.92
CA GLY A 283 8.16 9.72 -11.16
C GLY A 283 9.55 9.57 -11.76
N GLY A 284 10.51 10.31 -11.21
CA GLY A 284 11.90 10.23 -11.58
C GLY A 284 12.57 8.97 -11.05
N ALA A 285 12.15 7.79 -11.50
CA ALA A 285 12.88 6.53 -11.33
C ALA A 285 12.39 5.50 -12.34
N ALA A 286 13.22 5.17 -13.34
CA ALA A 286 13.03 3.91 -14.01
C ALA A 286 13.40 2.79 -13.05
N CYS A 287 12.40 2.15 -12.44
CA CYS A 287 12.61 0.84 -11.83
C CYS A 287 12.71 -0.18 -12.95
N ALA A 288 13.90 -0.28 -13.54
CA ALA A 288 14.28 -1.42 -14.35
C ALA A 288 14.94 -2.45 -13.44
N ALA A 289 14.33 -3.62 -13.29
CA ALA A 289 15.03 -4.75 -12.70
C ALA A 289 15.41 -5.72 -13.83
N VAL A 290 16.50 -6.44 -13.64
CA VAL A 290 16.73 -7.61 -14.50
C VAL A 290 15.63 -8.60 -14.12
N VAL A 291 14.96 -9.21 -15.11
CA VAL A 291 14.52 -10.59 -14.89
C VAL A 291 15.82 -11.38 -14.84
N LYS A 292 16.48 -11.36 -13.67
CA LYS A 292 17.77 -12.04 -13.48
C LYS A 292 17.56 -13.40 -14.11
N GLY A 293 18.42 -13.75 -15.07
CA GLY A 293 18.41 -15.06 -15.72
C GLY A 293 18.39 -15.15 -17.22
N LYS A 294 17.76 -14.20 -17.91
CA LYS A 294 17.92 -14.11 -19.35
C LYS A 294 18.86 -12.96 -19.63
N HIS A 295 20.11 -13.26 -19.95
CA HIS A 295 20.98 -12.30 -20.63
C HIS A 295 20.15 -11.69 -21.77
N GLY A 296 19.94 -10.37 -21.78
CA GLY A 296 19.06 -9.76 -22.77
C GLY A 296 17.68 -9.30 -22.30
N VAL A 297 17.17 -9.66 -21.12
CA VAL A 297 15.79 -9.30 -20.72
C VAL A 297 15.72 -8.52 -19.41
N ILE A 298 15.10 -7.34 -19.48
CA ILE A 298 14.79 -6.50 -18.32
C ILE A 298 13.30 -6.22 -18.25
N ASN A 299 12.78 -6.04 -17.04
CA ASN A 299 11.44 -5.50 -16.85
C ASN A 299 11.55 -4.00 -16.59
N VAL A 300 10.62 -3.22 -17.12
CA VAL A 300 10.58 -1.77 -16.96
C VAL A 300 9.24 -1.40 -16.34
N ASN A 301 9.29 -0.81 -15.15
CA ASN A 301 8.14 -0.29 -14.43
C ASN A 301 8.28 1.23 -14.30
N SER A 302 7.85 1.98 -15.32
CA SER A 302 8.18 3.42 -15.42
C SER A 302 7.09 4.29 -16.05
N VAL A 303 6.00 3.70 -16.54
CA VAL A 303 4.83 4.46 -17.00
C VAL A 303 3.87 4.64 -15.83
N ASN A 304 3.53 5.88 -15.48
CA ASN A 304 2.65 6.19 -14.37
C ASN A 304 1.51 7.06 -14.87
N ILE A 305 0.27 6.55 -14.79
CA ILE A 305 -0.91 7.29 -15.19
C ILE A 305 -1.65 7.75 -13.93
N PRO A 306 -1.65 9.06 -13.64
CA PRO A 306 -2.36 9.61 -12.49
C PRO A 306 -3.87 9.68 -12.73
N LEU A 307 -4.63 9.97 -11.66
CA LEU A 307 -6.07 10.25 -11.72
C LEU A 307 -6.90 9.10 -12.34
N VAL A 308 -6.44 7.85 -12.18
CA VAL A 308 -7.15 6.66 -12.67
C VAL A 308 -7.88 5.98 -11.52
N ASP A 309 -9.19 5.83 -11.66
CA ASP A 309 -9.98 5.00 -10.75
C ASP A 309 -9.88 3.53 -11.14
N GLY A 310 -9.17 2.74 -10.33
CA GLY A 310 -9.01 1.31 -10.57
C GLY A 310 -10.31 0.50 -10.52
N LEU A 311 -11.41 1.09 -10.03
CA LEU A 311 -12.74 0.46 -9.99
C LEU A 311 -13.59 0.78 -11.23
N LYS A 312 -13.14 1.71 -12.09
CA LYS A 312 -13.90 2.15 -13.26
C LYS A 312 -13.29 1.57 -14.55
N PRO A 313 -14.01 0.71 -15.29
CA PRO A 313 -13.51 0.14 -16.53
C PRO A 313 -13.09 1.17 -17.57
N ALA A 314 -13.79 2.32 -17.66
CA ALA A 314 -13.43 3.40 -18.58
C ALA A 314 -12.07 4.02 -18.23
N ASP A 315 -11.77 4.20 -16.95
CA ASP A 315 -10.50 4.77 -16.48
C ASP A 315 -9.34 3.81 -16.72
N LEU A 316 -9.54 2.52 -16.42
CA LEU A 316 -8.57 1.47 -16.73
C LEU A 316 -8.32 1.34 -18.24
N THR A 317 -9.37 1.47 -19.07
CA THR A 317 -9.25 1.42 -20.53
C THR A 317 -8.42 2.60 -21.04
N TYR A 318 -8.73 3.82 -20.58
CA TYR A 318 -7.93 5.00 -20.89
C TYR A 318 -6.46 4.81 -20.48
N ALA A 319 -6.23 4.35 -19.24
CA ALA A 319 -4.89 4.11 -18.72
C ALA A 319 -4.13 3.07 -19.54
N GLN A 320 -4.79 2.00 -20.00
CA GLN A 320 -4.19 0.98 -20.86
C GLN A 320 -3.69 1.57 -22.19
N LEU A 321 -4.54 2.38 -22.85
CA LEU A 321 -4.19 3.03 -24.11
C LEU A 321 -3.02 4.01 -23.94
N GLU A 322 -3.08 4.84 -22.91
CA GLU A 322 -2.03 5.83 -22.63
C GLU A 322 -0.71 5.14 -22.21
N CYS A 323 -0.76 4.08 -21.41
CA CYS A 323 0.42 3.28 -21.09
C CYS A 323 1.08 2.72 -22.35
N HIS A 324 0.34 2.10 -23.27
CA HIS A 324 0.92 1.58 -24.51
C HIS A 324 1.54 2.68 -25.39
N ARG A 325 0.90 3.86 -25.46
CA ARG A 325 1.49 5.03 -26.15
C ARG A 325 2.82 5.44 -25.50
N GLN A 326 2.84 5.57 -24.16
CA GLN A 326 4.05 5.95 -23.41
C GLN A 326 5.15 4.89 -23.46
N ILE A 327 4.82 3.60 -23.54
CA ILE A 327 5.80 2.50 -23.64
C ILE A 327 6.59 2.59 -24.95
N LEU A 328 5.93 2.87 -26.07
CA LEU A 328 6.62 3.00 -27.37
C LEU A 328 7.50 4.25 -27.42
N GLU A 329 7.04 5.36 -26.84
CA GLU A 329 7.84 6.58 -26.66
C GLU A 329 9.06 6.30 -25.78
N LEU A 330 8.84 5.61 -24.66
CA LEU A 330 9.89 5.28 -23.71
C LEU A 330 10.92 4.32 -24.30
N HIS A 331 10.49 3.30 -25.04
CA HIS A 331 11.40 2.34 -25.70
C HIS A 331 12.34 3.05 -26.69
N LYS A 332 11.86 4.02 -27.47
CA LYS A 332 12.71 4.83 -28.35
C LYS A 332 13.79 5.60 -27.57
N PHE A 333 13.43 6.15 -26.40
CA PHE A 333 14.40 6.77 -25.50
C PHE A 333 15.43 5.75 -25.00
N PHE A 334 15.01 4.54 -24.59
CA PHE A 334 15.93 3.48 -24.18
C PHE A 334 16.92 3.15 -25.30
N GLN A 335 16.47 2.97 -26.55
CA GLN A 335 17.35 2.69 -27.69
C GLN A 335 18.35 3.82 -27.97
N LYS A 336 17.92 5.08 -27.85
CA LYS A 336 18.74 6.26 -28.19
C LYS A 336 19.73 6.63 -27.07
N CYS A 337 19.34 6.48 -25.82
CA CYS A 337 20.00 7.15 -24.70
C CYS A 337 20.50 6.20 -23.61
N VAL A 338 20.02 4.96 -23.54
CA VAL A 338 20.37 4.02 -22.47
C VAL A 338 21.37 2.99 -22.98
N PRO A 339 22.61 2.95 -22.46
CA PRO A 339 23.62 2.00 -22.90
C PRO A 339 23.15 0.55 -22.78
N GLY A 340 23.36 -0.22 -23.85
CA GLY A 340 22.97 -1.63 -23.92
C GLY A 340 21.53 -1.86 -24.39
N CYS A 341 20.75 -0.80 -24.65
CA CYS A 341 19.40 -0.91 -25.19
C CYS A 341 19.30 -0.60 -26.69
N GLU A 342 20.41 -0.37 -27.39
CA GLU A 342 20.40 0.09 -28.80
C GLU A 342 19.59 -0.84 -29.71
N GLU A 343 19.82 -2.15 -29.56
CA GLU A 343 19.14 -3.20 -30.33
C GLU A 343 17.97 -3.84 -29.56
N SER A 344 17.51 -3.20 -28.48
CA SER A 344 16.42 -3.73 -27.66
C SER A 344 15.08 -3.62 -28.35
N TYR A 345 14.13 -4.48 -27.98
CA TYR A 345 12.75 -4.44 -28.46
C TYR A 345 11.76 -4.69 -27.33
N VAL A 346 10.54 -4.15 -27.43
CA VAL A 346 9.45 -4.48 -26.50
C VAL A 346 9.04 -5.93 -26.71
N LEU A 347 9.39 -6.80 -25.75
CA LEU A 347 9.12 -8.23 -25.81
C LEU A 347 7.66 -8.53 -25.43
N SER A 348 7.15 -7.87 -24.39
CA SER A 348 5.79 -8.10 -23.89
C SER A 348 5.35 -6.97 -22.96
N THR A 349 4.05 -6.74 -22.85
CA THR A 349 3.44 -5.91 -21.79
C THR A 349 2.70 -6.81 -20.81
N ALA A 350 2.57 -6.37 -19.56
CA ALA A 350 1.80 -7.08 -18.55
C ALA A 350 0.36 -7.27 -19.02
N ALA A 351 -0.23 -8.43 -18.70
CA ALA A 351 -1.63 -8.69 -19.03
C ALA A 351 -2.58 -7.80 -18.22
N TRP A 352 -2.14 -7.37 -17.03
CA TRP A 352 -2.94 -6.60 -16.08
C TRP A 352 -2.32 -5.24 -15.80
N MET A 353 -3.19 -4.24 -15.67
CA MET A 353 -2.82 -2.93 -15.15
C MET A 353 -2.37 -3.06 -13.68
N GLY A 354 -1.21 -2.49 -13.38
CA GLY A 354 -0.68 -2.35 -12.03
C GLY A 354 -1.42 -1.28 -11.25
N VAL A 355 -2.59 -1.65 -10.74
CA VAL A 355 -3.39 -0.84 -9.83
C VAL A 355 -2.79 -0.92 -8.43
N ARG A 356 -2.35 0.23 -7.91
CA ARG A 356 -1.69 0.32 -6.61
C ARG A 356 -2.65 0.51 -5.46
N GLU A 357 -3.82 1.10 -5.71
CA GLU A 357 -4.77 1.51 -4.68
C GLU A 357 -6.18 1.62 -5.26
N THR A 358 -7.16 1.10 -4.52
CA THR A 358 -8.60 1.25 -4.77
C THR A 358 -9.30 1.34 -3.42
N ARG A 359 -10.08 0.33 -3.01
CA ARG A 359 -10.73 0.29 -1.70
C ARG A 359 -9.75 -0.23 -0.65
N ARG A 360 -9.60 0.53 0.44
CA ARG A 360 -9.00 0.06 1.69
C ARG A 360 -10.15 -0.22 2.66
N ILE A 361 -10.32 -1.48 3.03
CA ILE A 361 -11.45 -1.87 3.89
C ILE A 361 -11.21 -1.34 5.29
N VAL A 362 -12.22 -0.72 5.90
CA VAL A 362 -12.12 -0.22 7.27
C VAL A 362 -12.30 -1.40 8.23
N GLY A 363 -11.17 -1.87 8.74
CA GLY A 363 -11.07 -2.90 9.76
C GLY A 363 -11.32 -2.39 11.17
N GLU A 364 -11.25 -3.30 12.14
CA GLU A 364 -11.26 -2.94 13.55
C GLU A 364 -10.08 -2.02 13.93
N TYR A 365 -8.98 -2.07 13.19
CA TYR A 365 -7.90 -1.07 13.20
C TYR A 365 -7.54 -0.63 11.80
N VAL A 366 -7.34 0.67 11.61
CA VAL A 366 -6.75 1.24 10.41
C VAL A 366 -5.28 1.47 10.72
N LEU A 367 -4.39 0.70 10.09
CA LEU A 367 -2.95 0.90 10.25
C LEU A 367 -2.57 2.27 9.68
N ALA A 368 -1.99 3.11 10.51
CA ALA A 368 -1.70 4.49 10.16
C ALA A 368 -0.23 4.67 9.74
N ALA A 369 0.07 5.71 8.96
CA ALA A 369 1.45 6.05 8.59
C ALA A 369 2.34 6.17 9.83
N GLU A 370 1.79 6.77 10.87
CA GLU A 370 2.41 7.00 12.17
C GLU A 370 2.83 5.69 12.86
N ASP A 371 2.12 4.59 12.63
CA ASP A 371 2.47 3.28 13.20
C ASP A 371 3.75 2.74 12.56
N ILE A 372 3.89 2.93 11.24
CA ILE A 372 5.06 2.53 10.46
C ILE A 372 6.26 3.40 10.80
N LEU A 373 6.05 4.73 10.86
CA LEU A 373 7.07 5.71 11.23
C LEU A 373 7.60 5.49 12.65
N ALA A 374 6.72 5.10 13.58
CA ALA A 374 7.07 4.82 14.96
C ALA A 374 7.58 3.40 15.21
N PHE A 375 7.73 2.55 14.17
CA PHE A 375 8.07 1.13 14.29
C PHE A 375 7.21 0.42 15.35
N ARG A 376 5.91 0.74 15.37
CA ARG A 376 5.01 0.37 16.46
C ARG A 376 4.93 -1.15 16.60
N SER A 377 4.96 -1.60 17.85
CA SER A 377 4.62 -2.98 18.20
C SER A 377 3.17 -3.08 18.66
N PHE A 378 2.52 -4.20 18.36
CA PHE A 378 1.13 -4.44 18.73
C PHE A 378 0.98 -5.72 19.57
N PRO A 379 0.12 -5.74 20.60
CA PRO A 379 -0.10 -6.94 21.42
C PRO A 379 -0.70 -8.09 20.60
N ASP A 380 -1.42 -7.75 19.54
CA ASP A 380 -2.08 -8.65 18.60
C ASP A 380 -1.40 -8.67 17.22
N ALA A 381 -0.09 -8.41 17.17
CA ALA A 381 0.71 -8.49 15.95
C ALA A 381 0.64 -9.88 15.30
N ILE A 382 0.43 -9.92 13.98
CA ILE A 382 0.35 -11.17 13.18
C ILE A 382 1.31 -11.20 11.99
N ALA A 383 1.87 -10.06 11.62
CA ALA A 383 2.83 -9.93 10.53
C ALA A 383 3.71 -8.71 10.78
N ARG A 384 4.78 -8.60 9.99
CA ARG A 384 5.68 -7.44 10.02
C ARG A 384 5.91 -6.89 8.62
N GLY A 385 6.07 -5.58 8.56
CA GLY A 385 6.47 -4.87 7.35
C GLY A 385 7.82 -4.18 7.54
N PHE A 386 8.55 -4.03 6.45
CA PHE A 386 9.77 -3.24 6.36
C PHE A 386 9.98 -2.81 4.91
N TYR A 387 9.34 -1.70 4.55
CA TYR A 387 9.38 -1.17 3.19
C TYR A 387 9.12 0.34 3.20
N PRO A 388 9.77 1.14 2.34
CA PRO A 388 9.45 2.55 2.24
C PRO A 388 7.99 2.82 1.92
N PHE A 389 7.56 4.05 2.18
CA PHE A 389 6.32 4.60 1.65
C PHE A 389 6.45 4.76 0.13
N ASP A 390 6.10 3.68 -0.60
CA ASP A 390 6.06 3.64 -2.05
C ASP A 390 4.75 4.24 -2.56
N ILE A 391 4.70 5.58 -2.65
CA ILE A 391 3.51 6.33 -3.03
C ILE A 391 3.77 7.05 -4.35
N HIS A 392 2.87 6.82 -5.32
CA HIS A 392 2.93 7.44 -6.63
C HIS A 392 1.71 8.33 -6.84
N VAL A 393 1.86 9.64 -6.84
CA VAL A 393 0.75 10.61 -7.04
C VAL A 393 1.09 11.59 -8.18
N ALA A 394 0.06 12.26 -8.71
CA ALA A 394 0.20 13.19 -9.84
C ALA A 394 0.97 14.46 -9.47
N ASP A 395 0.71 14.97 -8.27
CA ASP A 395 1.32 16.11 -7.63
C ASP A 395 2.46 15.62 -6.75
N SER A 396 3.71 15.86 -7.14
CA SER A 396 4.89 15.57 -6.31
C SER A 396 5.00 16.47 -5.06
N THR A 397 3.87 16.94 -4.54
CA THR A 397 3.78 17.86 -3.42
C THR A 397 3.85 17.09 -2.11
N GLY A 398 5.06 17.02 -1.54
CA GLY A 398 5.30 17.09 -0.10
C GLY A 398 4.83 15.95 0.82
N ASP A 399 4.07 14.98 0.34
CA ASP A 399 3.74 13.80 1.14
C ASP A 399 5.00 12.90 1.23
N ALA A 400 5.13 12.10 2.29
CA ALA A 400 6.28 11.28 2.69
C ALA A 400 6.78 10.20 1.69
N VAL A 401 6.70 10.46 0.38
CA VAL A 401 7.15 9.63 -0.74
C VAL A 401 8.63 9.28 -0.58
N GLY A 402 8.93 7.98 -0.56
CA GLY A 402 10.31 7.49 -0.45
C GLY A 402 10.90 7.56 0.96
N MET A 403 10.11 7.90 1.98
CA MET A 403 10.51 7.71 3.36
C MET A 403 10.69 6.23 3.65
N HIS A 404 11.87 5.84 4.15
CA HIS A 404 12.16 4.47 4.53
C HIS A 404 11.89 4.27 6.03
N PRO A 405 11.20 3.19 6.44
CA PRO A 405 11.23 2.79 7.84
C PRO A 405 12.66 2.38 8.21
N MET A 406 13.09 2.77 9.40
CA MET A 406 14.43 2.46 9.94
C MET A 406 14.49 1.10 10.63
N ALA A 407 13.33 0.53 10.98
CA ALA A 407 13.17 -0.81 11.52
C ALA A 407 11.85 -1.43 11.02
N GLY A 408 11.69 -2.74 11.25
CA GLY A 408 10.40 -3.39 11.00
C GLY A 408 9.31 -2.82 11.90
N TYR A 409 8.07 -2.84 11.42
CA TYR A 409 6.87 -2.48 12.17
C TYR A 409 5.91 -3.68 12.23
N ASP A 410 5.14 -3.80 13.31
CA ASP A 410 4.13 -4.84 13.43
C ASP A 410 2.83 -4.44 12.71
N ILE A 411 2.10 -5.45 12.21
CA ILE A 411 0.76 -5.30 11.66
C ILE A 411 -0.20 -6.10 12.55
N PRO A 412 -1.21 -5.46 13.16
CA PRO A 412 -2.10 -6.12 14.11
C PRO A 412 -3.20 -6.92 13.43
N TYR A 413 -3.70 -7.98 14.08
CA TYR A 413 -4.75 -8.85 13.57
C TYR A 413 -6.03 -8.11 13.19
N ARG A 414 -6.41 -7.12 14.01
CA ARG A 414 -7.54 -6.23 13.77
C ARG A 414 -7.49 -5.41 12.47
N SER A 415 -6.35 -5.35 11.78
CA SER A 415 -6.26 -4.80 10.41
C SER A 415 -6.78 -5.77 9.33
N LEU A 416 -6.86 -7.08 9.64
CA LEU A 416 -7.43 -8.11 8.75
C LEU A 416 -8.93 -8.28 8.93
N VAL A 417 -9.52 -7.80 10.04
CA VAL A 417 -10.93 -8.02 10.40
C VAL A 417 -11.75 -6.79 10.03
N PRO A 418 -12.57 -6.81 8.95
CA PRO A 418 -13.44 -5.71 8.57
C PRO A 418 -14.43 -5.38 9.69
N LYS A 419 -14.87 -4.12 9.80
CA LYS A 419 -16.05 -3.80 10.61
C LYS A 419 -17.29 -4.43 10.00
N LYS A 420 -18.32 -4.64 10.83
CA LYS A 420 -19.67 -5.13 10.47
C LYS A 420 -19.76 -6.62 10.10
N ILE A 421 -18.92 -7.14 9.22
CA ILE A 421 -19.05 -8.52 8.70
C ILE A 421 -18.32 -9.52 9.59
N GLU A 422 -19.03 -10.51 10.12
CA GLU A 422 -18.53 -11.37 11.20
C GLU A 422 -17.52 -12.43 10.73
N ASN A 423 -17.74 -13.02 9.57
CA ASN A 423 -16.98 -14.16 9.06
C ASN A 423 -16.10 -13.85 7.83
N LEU A 424 -15.68 -12.60 7.74
CA LEU A 424 -14.82 -12.09 6.66
C LEU A 424 -13.44 -11.70 7.20
N LEU A 425 -12.41 -12.04 6.45
CA LEU A 425 -11.06 -11.49 6.59
C LEU A 425 -10.65 -10.83 5.27
N VAL A 426 -9.83 -9.77 5.36
CA VAL A 426 -9.26 -9.08 4.20
C VAL A 426 -7.74 -9.13 4.27
N ALA A 427 -7.09 -9.50 3.16
CA ALA A 427 -5.63 -9.55 3.10
C ALA A 427 -5.09 -9.11 1.73
N GLY A 428 -3.85 -8.62 1.73
CA GLY A 428 -3.23 -8.05 0.53
C GLY A 428 -3.54 -6.56 0.37
N ARG A 429 -3.77 -6.10 -0.87
CA ARG A 429 -3.91 -4.67 -1.18
C ARG A 429 -5.17 -4.02 -0.58
N CYS A 430 -6.21 -4.79 -0.25
CA CYS A 430 -7.45 -4.25 0.34
C CYS A 430 -7.41 -4.12 1.87
N ILE A 431 -6.26 -4.41 2.52
CA ILE A 431 -6.10 -4.36 3.98
C ILE A 431 -6.50 -2.99 4.58
N SER A 432 -6.93 -3.02 5.84
CA SER A 432 -7.21 -1.83 6.64
C SER A 432 -5.94 -1.05 7.00
N ALA A 433 -5.66 -0.05 6.19
CA ALA A 433 -4.59 0.93 6.37
C ALA A 433 -5.05 2.30 5.84
N ASP A 434 -4.45 3.37 6.34
CA ASP A 434 -4.61 4.68 5.71
C ASP A 434 -3.89 4.74 4.36
N HIS A 435 -4.10 5.82 3.60
CA HIS A 435 -3.49 6.01 2.27
C HIS A 435 -1.96 5.88 2.28
N MET A 436 -1.32 6.41 3.32
CA MET A 436 0.13 6.49 3.42
C MET A 436 0.71 5.13 3.80
N ALA A 437 0.27 4.56 4.92
CA ALA A 437 0.68 3.24 5.39
C ALA A 437 0.49 2.15 4.34
N HIS A 438 -0.58 2.26 3.55
CA HIS A 438 -0.85 1.38 2.43
C HIS A 438 0.31 1.25 1.45
N GLY A 439 1.00 2.35 1.15
CA GLY A 439 2.19 2.36 0.28
C GLY A 439 3.34 1.48 0.77
N SER A 440 3.42 1.22 2.07
CA SER A 440 4.42 0.34 2.67
C SER A 440 3.91 -1.10 2.86
N VAL A 441 2.68 -1.30 3.35
CA VAL A 441 2.17 -2.65 3.67
C VAL A 441 1.77 -3.48 2.46
N ARG A 442 1.46 -2.87 1.32
CA ARG A 442 1.00 -3.57 0.11
C ARG A 442 2.11 -4.31 -0.64
N VAL A 443 3.35 -4.30 -0.14
CA VAL A 443 4.50 -4.97 -0.75
C VAL A 443 4.38 -6.49 -0.65
N MET A 444 4.87 -7.20 -1.68
CA MET A 444 4.56 -8.62 -1.92
C MET A 444 4.88 -9.53 -0.74
N GLY A 445 6.07 -9.42 -0.13
CA GLY A 445 6.41 -10.18 1.07
C GLY A 445 5.42 -10.01 2.21
N THR A 446 5.08 -8.77 2.53
CA THR A 446 4.12 -8.45 3.59
C THR A 446 2.73 -8.97 3.23
N THR A 447 2.29 -8.86 1.98
CA THR A 447 0.99 -9.42 1.56
C THR A 447 0.92 -10.95 1.67
N ILE A 448 2.03 -11.66 1.48
CA ILE A 448 2.10 -13.11 1.73
C ILE A 448 1.88 -13.40 3.21
N ALA A 449 2.61 -12.69 4.09
CA ALA A 449 2.49 -12.88 5.54
C ALA A 449 1.06 -12.56 6.05
N LEU A 450 0.43 -11.50 5.53
CA LEU A 450 -0.95 -11.15 5.84
C LEU A 450 -1.94 -12.24 5.37
N GLY A 451 -1.72 -12.77 4.17
CA GLY A 451 -2.50 -13.88 3.63
C GLY A 451 -2.36 -15.15 4.48
N GLU A 452 -1.12 -15.53 4.82
CA GLU A 452 -0.81 -16.67 5.69
C GLU A 452 -1.50 -16.55 7.05
N ALA A 453 -1.41 -15.37 7.70
CA ALA A 453 -2.12 -15.09 8.95
C ALA A 453 -3.64 -15.19 8.80
N ALA A 454 -4.23 -14.65 7.73
CA ALA A 454 -5.66 -14.76 7.47
C ALA A 454 -6.12 -16.21 7.25
N GLY A 455 -5.32 -17.02 6.55
CA GLY A 455 -5.60 -18.44 6.32
C GLY A 455 -5.61 -19.25 7.62
N TYR A 456 -4.58 -19.08 8.45
CA TYR A 456 -4.55 -19.72 9.77
C TYR A 456 -5.68 -19.24 10.67
N ALA A 457 -5.98 -17.95 10.67
CA ALA A 457 -7.10 -17.40 11.44
C ALA A 457 -8.44 -18.00 11.02
N ALA A 458 -8.69 -18.14 9.71
CA ALA A 458 -9.91 -18.77 9.20
C ALA A 458 -10.06 -20.22 9.67
N ALA A 459 -8.99 -21.03 9.57
CA ALA A 459 -9.02 -22.42 10.00
C ALA A 459 -9.18 -22.57 11.52
N LEU A 460 -8.48 -21.76 12.31
CA LEU A 460 -8.59 -21.76 13.77
C LEU A 460 -9.98 -21.32 14.24
N ALA A 461 -10.56 -20.30 13.61
CA ALA A 461 -11.92 -19.84 13.92
C ALA A 461 -12.95 -20.96 13.71
N LEU A 462 -12.84 -21.69 12.58
CA LEU A 462 -13.68 -22.85 12.30
C LEU A 462 -13.50 -23.97 13.31
N ARG A 463 -12.25 -24.29 13.67
CA ARG A 463 -11.93 -25.34 14.65
C ARG A 463 -12.49 -25.02 16.03
N ASP A 464 -12.39 -23.77 16.43
CA ASP A 464 -12.83 -23.30 17.74
C ASP A 464 -14.33 -22.92 17.75
N ASN A 465 -15.02 -23.08 16.61
CA ASN A 465 -16.44 -22.75 16.41
C ASN A 465 -16.78 -21.30 16.79
N VAL A 466 -15.92 -20.37 16.39
CA VAL A 466 -16.07 -18.92 16.57
C VAL A 466 -15.96 -18.20 15.23
N THR A 467 -16.38 -16.94 15.17
CA THR A 467 -16.12 -16.11 14.00
C THR A 467 -14.66 -15.65 14.01
N PRO A 468 -14.04 -15.37 12.84
CA PRO A 468 -12.75 -14.69 12.75
C PRO A 468 -12.62 -13.45 13.65
N ARG A 469 -13.70 -12.66 13.81
CA ARG A 469 -13.74 -11.51 14.73
C ARG A 469 -13.55 -11.93 16.20
N GLN A 470 -14.10 -13.06 16.58
CA GLN A 470 -14.08 -13.60 17.95
C GLN A 470 -12.85 -14.47 18.26
N LEU A 471 -11.95 -14.64 17.29
CA LEU A 471 -10.78 -15.51 17.45
C LEU A 471 -9.84 -15.00 18.55
N ASP A 472 -9.39 -15.90 19.42
CA ASP A 472 -8.30 -15.61 20.36
C ASP A 472 -6.97 -15.47 19.60
N VAL A 473 -6.53 -14.23 19.44
CA VAL A 473 -5.31 -13.89 18.69
C VAL A 473 -4.06 -14.55 19.28
N LYS A 474 -4.04 -14.90 20.57
CA LYS A 474 -2.89 -15.60 21.16
C LYS A 474 -2.70 -16.99 20.56
N LYS A 475 -3.79 -17.69 20.24
CA LYS A 475 -3.74 -18.98 19.54
C LYS A 475 -3.19 -18.82 18.13
N LEU A 476 -3.64 -17.78 17.42
CA LEU A 476 -3.13 -17.44 16.09
C LEU A 476 -1.62 -17.12 16.14
N GLN A 477 -1.19 -16.28 17.07
CA GLN A 477 0.23 -15.96 17.27
C GLN A 477 1.06 -17.20 17.61
N ALA A 478 0.53 -18.10 18.45
CA ALA A 478 1.19 -19.37 18.75
C ALA A 478 1.35 -20.23 17.48
N THR A 479 0.30 -20.39 16.68
CA THR A 479 0.36 -21.07 15.38
C THR A 479 1.37 -20.42 14.45
N LEU A 480 1.33 -19.10 14.28
CA LEU A 480 2.27 -18.36 13.42
C LEU A 480 3.72 -18.56 13.86
N LYS A 481 4.00 -18.57 15.16
CA LYS A 481 5.34 -18.84 15.70
C LYS A 481 5.77 -20.29 15.43
N THR A 482 4.90 -21.27 15.69
CA THR A 482 5.18 -22.69 15.38
C THR A 482 5.43 -22.92 13.90
N ARG A 483 4.74 -22.18 13.02
CA ARG A 483 4.90 -22.22 11.57
C ARG A 483 6.02 -21.31 11.05
N GLN A 484 6.75 -20.64 11.96
CA GLN A 484 7.81 -19.68 11.65
C GLN A 484 7.36 -18.47 10.81
N ALA A 485 6.05 -18.22 10.71
CA ALA A 485 5.47 -17.11 9.95
C ALA A 485 5.57 -15.76 10.69
N LEU A 486 5.63 -15.78 12.01
CA LEU A 486 5.88 -14.59 12.84
C LEU A 486 7.22 -14.77 13.60
N PRO A 487 8.33 -14.23 13.08
CA PRO A 487 9.65 -14.44 13.67
C PRO A 487 9.77 -13.79 15.04
N ASP A 488 10.49 -14.43 15.97
CA ASP A 488 10.69 -13.93 17.36
C ASP A 488 11.82 -12.89 17.43
N VAL A 489 11.78 -11.90 16.52
CA VAL A 489 12.68 -10.75 16.52
C VAL A 489 12.09 -9.68 17.44
N THR A 490 12.85 -9.25 18.44
CA THR A 490 12.48 -8.09 19.25
C THR A 490 12.71 -6.84 18.42
N LEU A 491 11.65 -6.19 17.96
CA LEU A 491 11.76 -4.86 17.37
C LEU A 491 12.17 -3.88 18.48
N LYS A 492 13.17 -3.02 18.22
CA LYS A 492 13.52 -1.94 19.16
C LYS A 492 12.29 -1.06 19.35
N ARG A 493 11.71 -1.11 20.54
CA ARG A 493 10.58 -0.25 20.92
C ARG A 493 11.08 1.20 20.89
N VAL A 494 10.52 2.04 20.02
CA VAL A 494 10.85 3.48 20.03
C VAL A 494 10.37 4.07 21.35
N PRO A 495 11.23 4.77 22.11
CA PRO A 495 10.82 5.46 23.34
C PRO A 495 9.69 6.46 23.05
N ASP A 496 8.81 6.69 24.02
CA ASP A 496 7.67 7.61 23.88
C ASP A 496 8.13 9.06 23.65
N ASN A 497 8.34 9.45 22.38
CA ASN A 497 8.61 10.84 22.00
C ASN A 497 7.28 11.60 21.78
N LEU A 498 6.93 12.42 22.76
CA LEU A 498 5.73 13.27 22.78
C LEU A 498 5.79 14.42 21.76
N ALA A 499 6.99 14.83 21.32
CA ALA A 499 7.14 15.93 20.39
C ALA A 499 6.66 15.60 18.98
N LEU A 500 6.61 14.31 18.63
CA LEU A 500 6.37 13.86 17.26
C LEU A 500 5.04 14.38 16.70
N PHE A 501 5.09 14.90 15.48
CA PHE A 501 3.91 15.24 14.69
C PHE A 501 2.96 14.03 14.57
N SER A 502 3.53 12.83 14.45
CA SER A 502 2.81 11.55 14.42
C SER A 502 2.00 11.23 15.70
N ARG A 503 2.19 12.00 16.78
CA ARG A 503 1.39 11.91 18.01
C ARG A 503 0.33 13.03 18.13
N GLY A 504 0.08 13.76 17.05
CA GLY A 504 -0.86 14.88 17.01
C GLY A 504 -0.27 16.20 17.52
N THR A 505 1.03 16.23 17.81
CA THR A 505 1.73 17.44 18.25
C THR A 505 1.88 18.42 17.09
N LYS A 506 1.46 19.66 17.29
CA LYS A 506 1.57 20.72 16.29
C LYS A 506 2.83 21.54 16.56
N ALA A 507 3.66 21.76 15.54
CA ALA A 507 4.79 22.68 15.61
C ALA A 507 4.47 24.00 14.90
N THR A 508 4.83 25.11 15.54
CA THR A 508 4.79 26.47 14.98
C THR A 508 6.12 27.16 15.27
N ALA A 509 6.48 28.18 14.48
CA ALA A 509 7.71 28.93 14.70
C ALA A 509 7.52 30.41 14.36
N ASP A 510 8.49 31.25 14.77
CA ASP A 510 8.51 32.67 14.44
C ASP A 510 8.62 32.94 12.94
N SER A 511 9.44 32.13 12.26
CA SER A 511 9.79 32.31 10.85
C SER A 511 10.16 30.98 10.20
N VAL A 512 10.15 30.97 8.86
CA VAL A 512 10.52 29.80 8.04
C VAL A 512 11.29 30.30 6.83
N PHE A 513 12.53 29.82 6.67
CA PHE A 513 13.41 30.21 5.57
C PHE A 513 12.79 29.96 4.18
N ARG A 514 12.56 31.02 3.39
CA ARG A 514 11.78 30.95 2.12
C ARG A 514 12.56 31.02 0.80
N LYS A 515 13.89 30.95 0.79
CA LYS A 515 14.65 31.03 -0.48
C LYS A 515 14.75 29.66 -1.18
N GLY A 516 13.77 29.34 -2.04
CA GLY A 516 13.91 28.34 -3.11
C GLY A 516 13.62 26.86 -2.82
N SER A 517 13.07 26.48 -1.67
CA SER A 517 12.63 25.08 -1.42
C SER A 517 11.51 24.96 -0.38
N ALA A 518 10.55 24.06 -0.62
CA ALA A 518 9.33 23.87 0.18
C ALA A 518 9.53 22.97 1.43
N GLY A 519 10.73 22.91 2.01
CA GLY A 519 11.12 21.80 2.89
C GLY A 519 11.77 22.16 4.22
N TYR A 520 11.48 23.31 4.85
CA TYR A 520 12.07 23.68 6.16
C TYR A 520 11.06 24.12 7.23
N ALA A 521 9.82 23.66 7.11
CA ALA A 521 8.74 24.01 8.02
C ALA A 521 8.98 23.48 9.46
N PRO A 522 8.34 24.05 10.50
CA PRO A 522 8.51 23.62 11.89
C PRO A 522 8.24 22.13 12.14
N VAL A 523 7.34 21.54 11.34
CA VAL A 523 7.02 20.11 11.38
C VAL A 523 8.24 19.22 11.10
N GLY A 524 9.20 19.70 10.31
CA GLY A 524 10.42 18.96 10.00
C GLY A 524 11.37 18.81 11.19
N ALA A 525 11.13 19.50 12.31
CA ALA A 525 11.87 19.30 13.56
C ALA A 525 11.18 18.34 14.53
N ILE A 526 10.03 17.79 14.16
CA ILE A 526 9.25 16.82 14.95
C ILE A 526 8.75 15.67 14.08
N ASP A 527 9.42 15.40 12.95
CA ASP A 527 9.00 14.39 11.99
C ASP A 527 9.60 13.01 12.32
N GLY A 528 10.54 12.93 13.27
CA GLY A 528 11.18 11.69 13.69
C GLY A 528 12.32 11.24 12.77
N TYR A 529 12.76 12.07 11.82
CA TYR A 529 13.84 11.76 10.88
C TYR A 529 15.16 12.49 11.22
N ASP A 530 16.30 11.83 10.99
CA ASP A 530 17.65 12.40 11.22
C ASP A 530 18.60 12.15 10.02
N SER A 531 18.06 12.03 8.80
CA SER A 531 18.87 11.76 7.60
C SER A 531 19.26 13.04 6.85
N LEU A 532 20.44 13.02 6.22
CA LEU A 532 21.12 14.23 5.73
C LEU A 532 20.42 14.93 4.54
N GLY A 533 19.41 14.33 3.90
CA GLY A 533 19.01 14.69 2.52
C GLY A 533 17.59 15.24 2.25
N SER A 534 16.66 15.40 3.20
CA SER A 534 15.21 15.43 2.82
C SER A 534 14.35 16.62 3.27
N GLY A 535 14.87 17.69 3.87
CA GLY A 535 14.00 18.74 4.42
C GLY A 535 13.35 18.39 5.78
N SER A 536 13.82 17.32 6.41
CA SER A 536 13.59 17.01 7.83
C SER A 536 14.49 17.89 8.70
N ARG A 537 14.05 19.14 8.88
CA ARG A 537 14.54 20.15 9.83
C ARG A 537 13.70 21.42 9.76
N TRP A 538 13.68 22.19 10.83
CA TRP A 538 13.21 23.58 10.82
C TRP A 538 14.38 24.55 10.59
N LEU A 539 14.20 25.50 9.67
CA LEU A 539 15.07 26.68 9.51
C LEU A 539 14.31 27.98 9.79
N SER A 540 14.89 28.85 10.62
CA SER A 540 14.43 30.23 10.76
C SER A 540 14.88 31.11 9.58
N ASP A 541 14.30 32.31 9.45
CA ASP A 541 14.85 33.33 8.56
C ASP A 541 16.20 33.87 9.11
N ASP A 542 17.00 34.47 8.23
CA ASP A 542 18.25 35.18 8.59
C ASP A 542 17.94 36.59 9.12
N THR A 543 17.31 36.66 10.30
CA THR A 543 16.94 37.91 10.97
C THR A 543 17.60 38.01 12.34
N PRO A 544 17.64 39.20 12.97
CA PRO A 544 18.10 39.31 14.36
C PRO A 544 17.29 38.40 15.31
N GLU A 545 17.98 37.71 16.22
CA GLU A 545 17.38 36.91 17.29
C GLU A 545 16.48 37.76 18.22
N PRO A 546 15.49 37.17 18.92
CA PRO A 546 15.28 35.75 19.15
C PRO A 546 14.43 35.03 18.10
N HIS A 547 14.74 33.75 17.90
CA HIS A 547 13.91 32.80 17.16
C HIS A 547 13.23 31.82 18.12
N TRP A 548 12.13 31.19 17.70
CA TRP A 548 11.48 30.18 18.51
C TRP A 548 10.72 29.14 17.68
N LEU A 549 10.68 27.91 18.19
CA LEU A 549 9.79 26.83 17.75
C LEU A 549 8.96 26.37 18.95
N ALA A 550 7.64 26.30 18.79
CA ALA A 550 6.69 25.91 19.83
C ALA A 550 5.91 24.67 19.40
N LEU A 551 5.76 23.75 20.36
CA LEU A 551 5.00 22.51 20.28
C LEU A 551 3.70 22.66 21.07
N ASP A 552 2.60 22.18 20.51
CA ASP A 552 1.30 22.00 21.19
C ASP A 552 0.92 20.53 21.14
N PHE A 553 0.92 19.87 22.29
CA PHE A 553 0.61 18.44 22.44
C PHE A 553 -0.89 18.13 22.34
N GLY A 554 -1.76 19.15 22.18
CA GLY A 554 -3.21 19.04 22.13
C GLY A 554 -3.90 18.80 23.47
N SER A 555 -3.20 18.18 24.43
CA SER A 555 -3.60 18.05 25.83
C SER A 555 -2.39 18.09 26.75
N PRO A 556 -2.55 18.41 28.05
CA PRO A 556 -1.44 18.39 29.00
C PRO A 556 -0.71 17.03 29.03
N LYS A 557 0.62 17.07 28.88
CA LYS A 557 1.50 15.90 29.00
C LYS A 557 2.51 16.12 30.11
N THR A 558 2.90 15.04 30.79
CA THR A 558 3.96 15.07 31.81
C THR A 558 5.26 14.54 31.23
N PHE A 559 6.34 15.30 31.33
CA PHE A 559 7.65 14.94 30.79
C PHE A 559 8.79 15.52 31.62
N GLU A 560 9.97 14.89 31.56
CA GLU A 560 11.15 15.29 32.34
C GLU A 560 12.43 15.41 31.50
N PHE A 561 12.33 15.14 30.19
CA PHE A 561 13.49 15.03 29.32
C PHE A 561 13.23 15.61 27.93
N VAL A 562 14.20 16.36 27.41
CA VAL A 562 14.22 16.88 26.04
C VAL A 562 15.57 16.61 25.39
N ARG A 563 15.57 16.09 24.16
CA ARG A 563 16.77 15.99 23.33
C ARG A 563 16.63 16.91 22.12
N LEU A 564 17.67 17.69 21.84
CA LEU A 564 17.77 18.56 20.69
C LEU A 564 18.86 18.04 19.77
N ARG A 565 18.58 17.95 18.48
CA ARG A 565 19.57 17.64 17.44
C ARG A 565 19.70 18.83 16.51
N PHE A 566 20.93 19.27 16.29
CA PHE A 566 21.26 20.36 15.37
C PHE A 566 21.81 19.81 14.05
N TRP A 567 21.65 20.60 12.99
CA TRP A 567 22.18 20.23 11.68
C TRP A 567 23.72 20.26 11.64
N SER A 568 24.32 19.28 10.96
CA SER A 568 25.73 19.26 10.56
C SER A 568 25.84 18.95 9.07
N ALA A 569 26.89 19.44 8.41
CA ALA A 569 27.19 19.19 7.00
C ALA A 569 27.69 17.76 6.74
N ASP A 570 28.24 17.10 7.77
CA ASP A 570 28.80 15.75 7.74
C ASP A 570 28.36 15.02 9.02
N ASP A 571 27.99 13.74 8.92
CA ASP A 571 27.63 12.89 10.06
C ASP A 571 28.86 12.40 10.84
N ARG A 572 30.06 12.46 10.24
CA ARG A 572 31.34 12.03 10.83
C ARG A 572 32.24 13.19 11.27
N ALA A 573 32.00 14.40 10.77
CA ALA A 573 32.73 15.60 11.18
C ALA A 573 31.78 16.61 11.84
N GLU A 574 32.04 16.93 13.11
CA GLU A 574 31.31 18.00 13.79
C GLU A 574 31.65 19.34 13.11
N SER A 575 30.65 20.01 12.55
CA SER A 575 30.76 21.39 12.09
C SER A 575 30.12 22.32 13.13
N PRO A 576 30.82 22.68 14.22
CA PRO A 576 30.25 23.43 15.33
C PRO A 576 29.81 24.84 14.95
N SER A 577 30.19 25.33 13.76
CA SER A 577 29.82 26.66 13.28
C SER A 577 28.32 26.83 13.07
N TYR A 578 27.57 25.74 12.87
CA TYR A 578 26.12 25.77 12.61
C TYR A 578 25.25 25.32 13.79
N PHE A 579 25.85 24.95 14.93
CA PHE A 579 25.08 24.53 16.09
C PHE A 579 24.50 25.74 16.82
N VAL A 580 23.29 25.57 17.35
CA VAL A 580 22.64 26.62 18.12
C VAL A 580 23.43 26.87 19.40
N GLN A 581 23.81 28.12 19.69
CA GLN A 581 24.71 28.45 20.81
C GLN A 581 23.96 28.73 22.12
N ASP A 582 23.02 29.67 22.11
CA ASP A 582 22.33 30.12 23.32
C ASP A 582 20.82 29.98 23.16
N TYR A 583 20.18 29.23 24.06
CA TYR A 583 18.75 28.94 24.01
C TYR A 583 18.16 28.56 25.37
N SER A 584 16.84 28.56 25.45
CA SER A 584 16.04 28.08 26.58
C SER A 584 14.94 27.15 26.10
N ILE A 585 14.70 26.07 26.84
CA ILE A 585 13.50 25.24 26.72
C ILE A 585 12.50 25.78 27.74
N GLN A 586 11.31 26.11 27.26
CA GLN A 586 10.26 26.76 28.04
C GLN A 586 8.98 25.95 27.98
N VAL A 587 8.18 26.00 29.03
CA VAL A 587 6.82 25.47 29.03
C VAL A 587 5.85 26.59 29.33
N GLU A 588 4.61 26.47 28.85
CA GLU A 588 3.58 27.41 29.24
C GLU A 588 2.85 26.93 30.50
N LYS A 589 2.80 27.81 31.51
CA LYS A 589 1.98 27.65 32.71
C LYS A 589 1.25 28.94 32.98
N GLU A 590 -0.05 28.85 33.24
CA GLU A 590 -0.88 30.00 33.61
C GLU A 590 -0.80 31.17 32.60
N GLY A 591 -0.63 30.85 31.30
CA GLY A 591 -0.52 31.84 30.22
C GLY A 591 0.85 32.52 30.09
N ALA A 592 1.85 32.10 30.87
CA ALA A 592 3.21 32.61 30.80
C ALA A 592 4.23 31.51 30.45
N TRP A 593 5.25 31.88 29.68
CA TRP A 593 6.37 30.99 29.35
C TRP A 593 7.40 30.98 30.48
N GLN A 594 7.74 29.80 30.98
CA GLN A 594 8.71 29.59 32.05
C GLN A 594 9.84 28.67 31.59
N ASP A 595 11.08 29.05 31.87
CA ASP A 595 12.26 28.25 31.52
C ASP A 595 12.33 26.98 32.38
N VAL A 596 12.46 25.82 31.73
CA VAL A 596 12.72 24.53 32.39
C VAL A 596 14.15 24.05 32.17
N ALA A 597 14.84 24.56 31.14
CA ALA A 597 16.26 24.36 30.91
C ALA A 597 16.85 25.51 30.08
N THR A 598 18.14 25.81 30.26
CA THR A 598 18.86 26.85 29.52
C THR A 598 20.24 26.37 29.11
N MET A 599 20.72 26.82 27.95
CA MET A 599 22.03 26.51 27.41
C MET A 599 22.73 27.78 26.93
N LYS A 600 24.03 27.89 27.19
CA LYS A 600 24.91 28.95 26.67
C LYS A 600 26.16 28.36 26.05
N GLY A 601 26.55 28.87 24.89
CA GLY A 601 27.78 28.50 24.19
C GLY A 601 27.85 27.04 23.76
N ASN A 602 26.72 26.44 23.38
CA ASN A 602 26.68 25.05 22.95
C ASN A 602 27.60 24.79 21.75
N LYS A 603 28.32 23.65 21.82
CA LYS A 603 29.23 23.15 20.78
C LYS A 603 28.89 21.71 20.36
N GLN A 604 27.82 21.13 20.89
CA GLN A 604 27.42 19.76 20.62
C GLN A 604 26.30 19.73 19.58
N ARG A 605 26.35 18.72 18.71
CA ARG A 605 25.27 18.44 17.74
C ARG A 605 24.01 17.94 18.42
N VAL A 606 24.16 17.07 19.41
CA VAL A 606 23.06 16.48 20.19
C VAL A 606 23.20 16.95 21.62
N VAL A 607 22.15 17.58 22.16
CA VAL A 607 22.12 18.06 23.53
C VAL A 607 20.91 17.48 24.23
N GLU A 608 21.13 16.94 25.42
CA GLU A 608 20.09 16.34 26.25
C GLU A 608 19.88 17.19 27.50
N HIS A 609 18.62 17.46 27.81
CA HIS A 609 18.19 18.22 28.98
C HIS A 609 17.29 17.35 29.83
N LYS A 610 17.67 17.17 31.09
CA LYS A 610 16.83 16.54 32.11
C LYS A 610 16.47 17.59 33.16
N PHE A 611 15.20 17.65 33.52
CA PHE A 611 14.66 18.59 34.50
C PHE A 611 13.56 17.92 35.34
N PRO A 612 13.13 18.49 36.47
CA PRO A 612 12.02 17.92 37.25
C PRO A 612 10.76 17.71 36.38
N PRO A 613 10.01 16.61 36.54
CA PRO A 613 8.81 16.35 35.75
C PRO A 613 7.87 17.55 35.74
N VAL A 614 7.46 17.95 34.53
CA VAL A 614 6.57 19.07 34.31
C VAL A 614 5.37 18.63 33.50
N THR A 615 4.18 19.09 33.91
CA THR A 615 2.96 18.92 33.15
C THR A 615 2.64 20.20 32.40
N ALA A 616 2.60 20.13 31.07
CA ALA A 616 2.25 21.25 30.20
C ALA A 616 1.62 20.77 28.90
N GLN A 617 0.76 21.60 28.30
CA GLN A 617 0.25 21.36 26.95
C GLN A 617 1.19 21.92 25.88
N ARG A 618 1.93 22.99 26.19
CA ARG A 618 2.82 23.67 25.24
C ARG A 618 4.26 23.75 25.74
N LEU A 619 5.19 23.53 24.82
CA LEU A 619 6.64 23.65 25.02
C LEU A 619 7.24 24.54 23.93
N ARG A 620 8.22 25.39 24.26
CA ARG A 620 8.90 26.27 23.32
C ARG A 620 10.41 26.15 23.43
N PHE A 621 11.06 25.89 22.31
CA PHE A 621 12.49 26.05 22.12
C PHE A 621 12.77 27.48 21.66
N ARG A 622 13.31 28.33 22.53
CA ARG A 622 13.59 29.74 22.26
C ARG A 622 15.09 29.98 22.15
N VAL A 623 15.53 30.50 21.02
CA VAL A 623 16.93 30.74 20.69
C VAL A 623 17.26 32.22 20.84
N THR A 624 18.29 32.54 21.62
CA THR A 624 18.80 33.91 21.81
C THR A 624 20.11 34.15 21.09
N LYS A 625 20.78 33.09 20.63
CA LYS A 625 21.93 33.15 19.74
C LYS A 625 21.93 31.93 18.85
N ALA A 626 21.78 32.13 17.54
CA ALA A 626 21.70 31.07 16.55
C ALA A 626 23.05 30.35 16.42
N CYS A 627 23.89 30.63 15.43
CA CYS A 627 25.15 29.91 15.28
C CYS A 627 26.34 30.87 15.05
N ALA A 628 27.54 30.31 14.88
CA ALA A 628 28.72 31.14 14.63
C ALA A 628 28.83 31.58 13.16
N ALA A 629 28.21 30.84 12.24
CA ALA A 629 28.28 31.10 10.80
C ALA A 629 27.30 32.19 10.33
N ASP A 630 26.06 32.16 10.86
CA ASP A 630 24.98 33.07 10.48
C ASP A 630 23.88 33.10 11.58
N ARG A 631 22.80 33.84 11.33
CA ARG A 631 21.68 33.98 12.28
C ARG A 631 20.57 32.93 12.09
N ILE A 632 20.79 31.93 11.26
CA ILE A 632 19.77 30.93 10.93
C ILE A 632 19.82 29.78 11.94
N VAL A 633 18.69 29.53 12.61
CA VAL A 633 18.50 28.33 13.44
C VAL A 633 18.31 27.12 12.54
N ARG A 634 19.03 26.04 12.82
CA ARG A 634 18.92 24.77 12.08
C ARG A 634 18.67 23.63 13.05
N LEU A 635 17.40 23.47 13.43
CA LEU A 635 16.98 22.39 14.33
C LEU A 635 16.57 21.18 13.50
N ARG A 636 17.31 20.07 13.66
CA ARG A 636 17.01 18.79 13.01
C ARG A 636 15.82 18.13 13.64
N GLU A 637 15.87 17.94 14.96
CA GLU A 637 14.84 17.22 15.70
C GLU A 637 14.78 17.74 17.13
N ILE A 638 13.58 17.84 17.69
CA ILE A 638 13.31 17.97 19.11
C ILE A 638 12.52 16.75 19.59
N GLU A 639 13.06 16.06 20.57
CA GLU A 639 12.41 14.91 21.21
C GLU A 639 12.01 15.30 22.64
N VAL A 640 10.80 14.92 23.06
CA VAL A 640 10.26 15.19 24.41
C VAL A 640 9.79 13.86 24.99
N HIS A 641 10.26 13.48 26.17
CA HIS A 641 10.00 12.15 26.74
C HIS A 641 9.47 12.20 28.17
N GLU A 642 8.55 11.29 28.50
CA GLU A 642 8.00 11.11 29.86
C GLU A 642 9.10 10.79 30.88
N LYS A 643 10.12 10.02 30.46
CA LYS A 643 11.34 9.68 31.20
C LYS A 643 12.54 9.65 30.26
N ALA A 644 13.73 9.91 30.80
CA ALA A 644 14.97 9.79 30.03
C ALA A 644 15.12 8.36 29.47
N PRO A 645 15.40 8.18 28.16
CA PRO A 645 15.66 6.86 27.59
C PRO A 645 16.88 6.19 28.26
N SER A 646 16.85 4.87 28.50
CA SER A 646 18.06 4.16 28.97
C SER A 646 19.13 4.17 27.89
N ALA A 647 20.40 4.40 28.28
CA ALA A 647 21.54 4.57 27.37
C ALA A 647 21.91 3.34 26.49
N ALA A 648 21.09 2.29 26.53
CA ALA A 648 21.16 1.18 25.59
C ALA A 648 19.72 0.74 25.28
N GLN A 649 19.27 0.93 24.05
CA GLN A 649 18.21 0.14 23.44
C GLN A 649 18.30 0.16 21.92
#